data_AF-H0XF99-F1
#
_entry.id   AF-H0XF99-F1
#
_cell.length_a   1.000
_cell.length_b   1.000
_cell.length_c   1.000
_cell.angle_alpha   90.00
_cell.angle_beta   90.00
_cell.angle_gamma   90.00
#
_symmetry.space_group_name_H-M   'P 1'
#
loop_
_entity.id
_entity.type
_entity.pdbx_description
1 polymer ?
#
loop_
_entity_poly.entity_id
_entity_poly.type
_entity_poly.pdbx_seq_one_letter_code
_entity_poly.pdbx_strand_id
1 'polypeptide(L)'
;MSDSHSSPLLPGPLSSRYQLYEAELTSPTWSSASQDTHPALPLLEMPEEKNLRPSNDDSHIVKIEKPNERSKRKESGVAHRGSPDQRGISLFQAVGYLTGDMKQCSAWLEDQHLALQFTNWVLRGAAQVMFVNNPLSGLLVFIGLLIQNPWWTISGGLGTVASTLAALILSQDRSAIASGLHGYNGMLVGLLVAVFSEKLDYYWWLLFPVTFTAMACPIISSALNAIFSRWDLPVFTLPFNIAVTLYLMATGHYNLFFPTTLVEPVSSVPNITWTEIEMPLLLQAIPIGVSQVYGCDNPWTGGVFLVALFICSPLICLHAAIGSIVGMLAALTVATPFETVYMGLWSYNCVLSCIAIGGMFYALTWQTHLLALICALFCAYMGGAISNIMSVVGVPPGTWAFCFATLIFLLLTTNNPAIYKLPLSKVTYPEANRIYYLTMKNSEEEKSPSGGSVEQPSTAGPKAEESLEATLPKRKSVFHIEWSSVWRRSKGFGRGEHQERQTKDPFPYQYRKPTVELLDLDTMEESSEIKVETNISKTSWIQSSMAACGKRISKALSYITGEMKECGEGLKDKSPVFQFIDWVLRGMSQVMFVNNPLSGTLIVLGLFVQNPWWAISGCLGTIMSTLAALILSQDRSAIAAGLHGYNGVLVGLLMAVFSDKGDYYWWLLLPVIVMSMTCPILSSALSTIFSKWDLPVFTLPFNITVTLYLAATGHYNLFFPTVLLQPASSVPNITWSEVQVPLLLRAIPVGIGQVYGCDNPWTGGIFLIALFVSSPLICLHAAIGSTMGMLAVLCFSTPFDTIYFGLCGFNSTLACIAIGGMFYVITWQTHLLAIACALFAAYLGAALANMFSVFGLPPCTWPFCLSALTFLLLTTNNPAIYKLPLSKVTYPEANRIYYLSQERNRRASTITKYQAYDVS
;
A
#
# COMPACT_ATOMS: atom_id res chain seq x y z
N MET A 1 -43.51 30.03 44.96
CA MET A 1 -42.48 29.84 46.00
C MET A 1 -41.63 28.65 45.58
N SER A 2 -40.42 28.83 45.08
CA SER A 2 -39.65 30.06 44.86
C SER A 2 -38.87 29.97 43.54
N ASP A 3 -38.96 31.02 42.73
CA ASP A 3 -38.37 31.06 41.40
C ASP A 3 -36.87 31.39 41.43
N SER A 4 -36.09 30.76 40.56
CA SER A 4 -34.77 31.24 40.14
C SER A 4 -34.59 31.05 38.64
N HIS A 5 -34.77 32.14 37.90
CA HIS A 5 -34.58 32.16 36.45
C HIS A 5 -33.10 31.95 36.09
N SER A 6 -32.81 30.93 35.28
CA SER A 6 -31.57 30.82 34.51
C SER A 6 -31.77 31.43 33.12
N SER A 7 -31.19 32.61 32.89
CA SER A 7 -31.17 33.24 31.57
C SER A 7 -30.24 32.47 30.60
N PRO A 8 -30.56 32.40 29.29
CA PRO A 8 -29.68 31.76 28.32
C PRO A 8 -28.44 32.63 28.06
N LEU A 9 -27.25 32.03 28.15
CA LEU A 9 -26.00 32.67 27.76
C LEU A 9 -25.91 32.71 26.22
N LEU A 10 -25.77 33.92 25.69
CA LEU A 10 -25.48 34.16 24.27
C LEU A 10 -24.07 33.65 23.91
N PRO A 11 -23.83 33.20 22.66
CA PRO A 11 -22.50 32.78 22.22
C PRO A 11 -21.55 33.98 22.16
N GLY A 12 -20.39 33.86 22.83
CA GLY A 12 -19.32 34.84 22.75
C GLY A 12 -18.66 34.83 21.36
N PRO A 13 -18.21 35.99 20.83
CA PRO A 13 -17.62 36.06 19.50
C PRO A 13 -16.21 35.43 19.46
N LEU A 14 -16.01 34.51 18.53
CA LEU A 14 -14.69 34.08 18.06
C LEU A 14 -14.03 35.24 17.29
N SER A 15 -13.01 35.87 17.88
CA SER A 15 -11.81 36.40 17.20
C SER A 15 -11.01 37.32 18.13
N SER A 16 -9.82 36.89 18.56
CA SER A 16 -8.81 37.78 19.14
C SER A 16 -7.39 37.19 19.06
N ARG A 17 -6.88 36.97 17.85
CA ARG A 17 -5.43 36.69 17.63
C ARG A 17 -4.83 37.43 16.42
N TYR A 18 -5.43 38.55 16.01
CA TYR A 18 -4.98 39.37 14.87
C TYR A 18 -4.87 40.89 15.15
N GLN A 19 -5.02 41.34 16.41
CA GLN A 19 -4.96 42.76 16.79
C GLN A 19 -3.96 43.04 17.93
N LEU A 20 -2.73 42.52 17.81
CA LEU A 20 -1.67 42.76 18.81
C LEU A 20 -0.31 43.12 18.19
N TYR A 21 -0.29 43.57 16.93
CA TYR A 21 0.89 44.09 16.24
C TYR A 21 0.73 45.50 15.63
N GLU A 22 -0.46 46.13 15.74
CA GLU A 22 -0.69 47.53 15.35
C GLU A 22 -1.19 48.36 16.55
N ALA A 23 -0.36 48.53 17.58
CA ALA A 23 -0.74 49.34 18.74
C ALA A 23 0.44 49.98 19.51
N GLU A 24 1.50 50.46 18.85
CA GLU A 24 2.49 51.32 19.51
C GLU A 24 3.34 52.19 18.54
N LEU A 25 2.76 53.28 18.01
CA LEU A 25 3.49 54.51 17.62
C LEU A 25 2.53 55.62 17.14
N THR A 26 2.16 56.53 18.04
CA THR A 26 1.60 57.85 17.71
C THR A 26 2.26 58.90 18.60
N SER A 27 2.92 59.91 18.05
CA SER A 27 2.37 61.27 17.77
C SER A 27 3.55 62.24 17.50
N PRO A 28 3.37 63.54 17.14
CA PRO A 28 2.15 64.28 16.77
C PRO A 28 2.20 65.11 15.45
N THR A 29 1.07 65.13 14.72
CA THR A 29 0.39 66.22 13.96
C THR A 29 1.08 67.38 13.19
N TRP A 30 0.43 67.73 12.06
CA TRP A 30 0.40 68.99 11.25
C TRP A 30 1.44 69.16 10.11
N SER A 31 1.13 69.70 8.91
CA SER A 31 -0.13 70.26 8.34
C SER A 31 -0.19 70.25 6.79
N SER A 32 -1.42 70.25 6.25
CA SER A 32 -1.93 70.51 4.88
C SER A 32 -1.04 71.16 3.77
N ALA A 33 -1.17 70.68 2.51
CA ALA A 33 -1.74 71.47 1.37
C ALA A 33 -1.81 70.73 0.00
N SER A 34 -2.97 70.91 -0.67
CA SER A 34 -3.35 70.90 -2.10
C SER A 34 -2.42 70.49 -3.30
N GLN A 35 -2.99 69.66 -4.17
CA GLN A 35 -3.19 69.82 -5.65
C GLN A 35 -2.10 69.55 -6.73
N ASP A 36 -2.62 68.91 -7.80
CA ASP A 36 -2.40 69.07 -9.25
C ASP A 36 -1.29 68.33 -10.05
N THR A 37 -1.79 67.48 -10.97
CA THR A 37 -1.34 67.20 -12.36
C THR A 37 -0.01 66.46 -12.70
N HIS A 38 -0.18 65.35 -13.44
CA HIS A 38 0.79 64.71 -14.34
C HIS A 38 1.33 65.68 -15.43
N PRO A 39 2.57 65.50 -15.98
CA PRO A 39 2.77 64.50 -17.04
C PRO A 39 4.16 63.82 -17.17
N ALA A 40 4.17 62.79 -18.03
CA ALA A 40 5.28 62.25 -18.84
C ALA A 40 6.33 61.27 -18.23
N LEU A 41 6.46 60.12 -18.93
CA LEU A 41 7.58 59.17 -18.90
C LEU A 41 8.84 59.74 -19.60
N PRO A 42 10.01 59.12 -19.41
CA PRO A 42 10.51 58.32 -20.54
C PRO A 42 11.06 56.93 -20.16
N LEU A 43 11.14 56.05 -21.17
CA LEU A 43 11.81 54.74 -21.12
C LEU A 43 13.33 54.87 -20.96
N LEU A 44 13.98 53.80 -20.49
CA LEU A 44 15.41 53.58 -20.71
C LEU A 44 15.66 52.21 -21.37
N GLU A 45 16.51 52.21 -22.39
CA GLU A 45 16.73 51.09 -23.32
C GLU A 45 17.80 50.10 -22.85
N MET A 46 17.81 48.90 -23.46
CA MET A 46 18.98 48.02 -23.48
C MET A 46 19.92 48.39 -24.65
N PRO A 47 21.23 48.11 -24.56
CA PRO A 47 22.12 48.12 -25.72
C PRO A 47 22.34 46.71 -26.32
N GLU A 48 22.13 46.59 -27.64
CA GLU A 48 22.73 45.56 -28.51
C GLU A 48 23.82 46.19 -29.39
N GLU A 49 24.93 45.48 -29.60
CA GLU A 49 25.77 45.50 -30.83
C GLU A 49 26.66 44.21 -30.77
N LYS A 50 26.62 43.21 -31.67
CA LYS A 50 26.95 43.16 -33.12
C LYS A 50 28.32 43.79 -33.43
N ASN A 51 29.28 43.16 -34.12
CA ASN A 51 29.42 41.86 -34.78
C ASN A 51 30.94 41.58 -34.98
N LEU A 52 31.36 40.31 -35.19
CA LEU A 52 32.36 39.89 -36.21
C LEU A 52 32.72 38.39 -36.10
N ARG A 53 33.01 37.77 -37.26
CA ARG A 53 33.46 36.37 -37.52
C ARG A 53 34.62 36.46 -38.53
N PRO A 54 35.34 35.37 -38.89
CA PRO A 54 35.73 34.16 -38.14
C PRO A 54 37.22 33.74 -38.36
N SER A 55 37.76 32.78 -37.57
CA SER A 55 38.69 31.72 -38.09
C SER A 55 39.17 30.71 -37.01
N ASN A 56 39.07 29.42 -37.35
CA ASN A 56 39.85 28.22 -36.95
C ASN A 56 40.05 27.76 -35.49
N ASP A 57 39.90 26.44 -35.33
CA ASP A 57 40.65 25.43 -34.54
C ASP A 57 41.21 25.85 -33.16
N ASP A 58 40.88 25.18 -32.05
CA ASP A 58 41.15 23.75 -31.85
C ASP A 58 40.32 23.12 -30.69
N SER A 59 40.10 21.81 -30.72
CA SER A 59 39.25 21.10 -29.75
C SER A 59 40.03 20.35 -28.66
N HIS A 60 39.94 20.77 -27.39
CA HIS A 60 40.48 20.02 -26.26
C HIS A 60 39.40 19.25 -25.47
N ILE A 61 39.36 17.94 -25.73
CA ILE A 61 38.53 16.96 -25.01
C ILE A 61 39.18 16.62 -23.66
N VAL A 62 38.48 16.91 -22.55
CA VAL A 62 38.88 16.42 -21.22
C VAL A 62 38.44 14.96 -21.06
N LYS A 63 39.41 14.05 -20.94
CA LYS A 63 39.17 12.65 -20.55
C LYS A 63 38.83 12.58 -19.06
N ILE A 64 37.71 11.95 -18.73
CA ILE A 64 37.44 11.47 -17.36
C ILE A 64 38.20 10.14 -17.18
N GLU A 65 39.12 10.11 -16.24
CA GLU A 65 39.96 8.95 -15.92
C GLU A 65 39.29 8.10 -14.82
N LYS A 66 39.19 6.79 -15.04
CA LYS A 66 38.71 5.85 -14.01
C LYS A 66 39.84 5.59 -13.01
N PRO A 67 39.62 5.73 -11.69
CA PRO A 67 40.61 5.31 -10.71
C PRO A 67 40.65 3.78 -10.64
N ASN A 68 41.83 3.19 -10.85
CA ASN A 68 42.06 1.77 -10.59
C ASN A 68 43.22 1.58 -9.60
N GLU A 69 43.21 0.42 -8.94
CA GLU A 69 44.04 0.02 -7.80
C GLU A 69 45.52 0.43 -7.84
N ARG A 70 45.96 1.30 -6.89
CA ARG A 70 47.35 1.30 -6.34
C ARG A 70 47.53 2.24 -5.14
N SER A 71 47.23 1.79 -3.92
CA SER A 71 47.69 2.48 -2.69
C SER A 71 47.87 1.55 -1.48
N LYS A 72 48.60 0.43 -1.65
CA LYS A 72 49.17 -0.36 -0.54
C LYS A 72 50.62 -0.77 -0.81
N ARG A 73 51.56 0.16 -0.63
CA ARG A 73 52.96 -0.07 -0.21
C ARG A 73 53.79 1.23 -0.23
N LYS A 74 54.09 1.75 0.96
CA LYS A 74 55.44 2.18 1.44
C LYS A 74 55.29 3.19 2.59
N GLU A 75 55.29 2.67 3.81
CA GLU A 75 55.81 3.41 4.97
C GLU A 75 57.29 3.08 5.12
N SER A 76 58.15 4.09 5.18
CA SER A 76 59.46 4.15 5.87
C SER A 76 60.34 5.24 5.26
N GLY A 77 60.68 6.26 6.05
CA GLY A 77 61.56 7.36 5.63
C GLY A 77 61.31 8.61 6.48
N VAL A 78 62.28 8.98 7.31
CA VAL A 78 62.18 10.08 8.29
C VAL A 78 63.00 11.29 7.82
N ALA A 79 62.52 12.48 8.21
CA ALA A 79 63.16 13.81 8.16
C ALA A 79 63.28 14.51 6.79
N HIS A 80 62.59 15.65 6.64
CA HIS A 80 63.16 16.95 7.05
C HIS A 80 62.09 18.04 7.23
N ARG A 81 62.39 19.07 8.06
CA ARG A 81 61.54 20.26 8.22
C ARG A 81 61.57 21.14 6.97
N GLY A 82 60.40 21.59 6.53
CA GLY A 82 60.18 22.69 5.59
C GLY A 82 59.02 23.57 6.07
N SER A 83 58.96 24.81 5.60
CA SER A 83 58.02 25.88 6.01
C SER A 83 56.53 25.53 5.84
N PRO A 84 55.61 26.21 6.57
CA PRO A 84 54.17 26.02 6.39
C PRO A 84 53.71 26.62 5.07
N ASP A 85 53.67 25.80 4.02
CA ASP A 85 53.06 26.18 2.76
C ASP A 85 51.55 26.36 2.96
N GLN A 86 51.10 27.61 2.83
CA GLN A 86 49.74 28.06 3.09
C GLN A 86 48.82 27.63 1.93
N ARG A 87 48.60 26.32 1.79
CA ARG A 87 47.69 25.75 0.80
C ARG A 87 46.26 26.17 1.09
N GLY A 88 45.78 27.18 0.36
CA GLY A 88 44.38 27.56 0.34
C GLY A 88 43.52 26.33 0.00
N ILE A 89 42.63 25.95 0.92
CA ILE A 89 41.65 24.89 0.70
C ILE A 89 40.76 25.36 -0.44
N SER A 90 40.70 24.61 -1.54
CA SER A 90 39.83 24.97 -2.66
C SER A 90 38.37 24.98 -2.21
N LEU A 91 37.56 25.92 -2.72
CA LEU A 91 36.15 26.07 -2.31
C LEU A 91 35.35 24.76 -2.43
N PHE A 92 35.56 24.01 -3.51
CA PHE A 92 34.96 22.69 -3.71
C PHE A 92 35.35 21.67 -2.63
N GLN A 93 36.60 21.69 -2.17
CA GLN A 93 37.06 20.80 -1.12
C GLN A 93 36.50 21.23 0.24
N ALA A 94 36.42 22.54 0.52
CA ALA A 94 35.78 23.08 1.72
C ALA A 94 34.28 22.71 1.79
N VAL A 95 33.54 22.86 0.69
CA VAL A 95 32.13 22.42 0.59
C VAL A 95 32.01 20.92 0.81
N GLY A 96 32.91 20.11 0.24
CA GLY A 96 32.93 18.65 0.43
C GLY A 96 33.02 18.19 1.89
N TYR A 97 33.69 18.94 2.77
CA TYR A 97 33.74 18.66 4.21
C TYR A 97 32.42 18.92 4.95
N LEU A 98 31.53 19.76 4.39
CA LEU A 98 30.27 20.18 5.00
C LEU A 98 29.05 19.39 4.48
N THR A 99 29.15 18.80 3.27
CA THR A 99 28.07 18.03 2.63
C THR A 99 27.91 16.60 3.16
N GLY A 100 26.73 15.99 2.95
CA GLY A 100 26.42 14.62 3.35
C GLY A 100 26.51 14.39 4.86
N ASP A 101 26.95 13.20 5.27
CA ASP A 101 27.01 12.77 6.68
C ASP A 101 28.15 13.43 7.51
N MET A 102 28.99 14.27 6.89
CA MET A 102 30.22 14.85 7.48
C MET A 102 31.13 13.80 8.18
N LYS A 103 31.41 12.66 7.53
CA LYS A 103 32.14 11.52 8.15
C LYS A 103 33.53 11.88 8.69
N GLN A 104 34.23 12.81 8.04
CA GLN A 104 35.54 13.30 8.48
C GLN A 104 35.45 14.14 9.77
N CYS A 105 34.34 14.87 9.97
CA CYS A 105 34.06 15.57 11.22
C CYS A 105 33.76 14.57 12.34
N SER A 106 33.00 13.50 12.07
CA SER A 106 32.78 12.42 13.03
C SER A 106 34.09 11.76 13.48
N ALA A 107 34.95 11.37 12.53
CA ALA A 107 36.25 10.77 12.84
C ALA A 107 37.16 11.70 13.64
N TRP A 108 37.16 13.01 13.35
CA TRP A 108 37.90 13.99 14.15
C TRP A 108 37.32 14.16 15.57
N LEU A 109 36.00 14.05 15.73
CA LEU A 109 35.31 14.17 17.02
C LEU A 109 35.48 12.95 17.93
N GLU A 110 35.75 11.76 17.39
CA GLU A 110 35.96 10.53 18.18
C GLU A 110 37.10 10.68 19.21
N ASP A 111 38.14 11.44 18.87
CA ASP A 111 39.29 11.76 19.75
C ASP A 111 39.04 12.99 20.67
N GLN A 112 37.92 13.68 20.55
CA GLN A 112 37.61 14.91 21.32
C GLN A 112 36.86 14.62 22.63
N HIS A 113 36.81 15.62 23.51
CA HIS A 113 36.07 15.54 24.78
C HIS A 113 34.60 15.12 24.59
N LEU A 114 34.10 14.29 25.51
CA LEU A 114 32.73 13.76 25.50
C LEU A 114 31.64 14.83 25.37
N ALA A 115 31.85 16.04 25.91
CA ALA A 115 30.91 17.15 25.77
C ALA A 115 30.76 17.62 24.31
N LEU A 116 31.84 17.63 23.52
CA LEU A 116 31.81 17.98 22.09
C LEU A 116 31.16 16.85 21.28
N GLN A 117 31.48 15.59 21.61
CA GLN A 117 30.83 14.42 21.01
C GLN A 117 29.31 14.46 21.24
N PHE A 118 28.88 14.64 22.50
CA PHE A 118 27.48 14.72 22.90
C PHE A 118 26.74 15.89 22.22
N THR A 119 27.38 17.06 22.13
CA THR A 119 26.82 18.22 21.39
C THR A 119 26.60 17.87 19.92
N ASN A 120 27.57 17.22 19.27
CA ASN A 120 27.40 16.73 17.90
C ASN A 120 26.30 15.67 17.76
N TRP A 121 26.11 14.78 18.74
CA TRP A 121 25.01 13.80 18.74
C TRP A 121 23.65 14.48 18.87
N VAL A 122 23.53 15.52 19.69
CA VAL A 122 22.31 16.34 19.83
C VAL A 122 22.00 17.11 18.53
N LEU A 123 23.00 17.74 17.91
CA LEU A 123 22.82 18.43 16.63
C LEU A 123 22.41 17.47 15.51
N ARG A 124 23.06 16.30 15.39
CA ARG A 124 22.64 15.25 14.47
C ARG A 124 21.23 14.76 14.80
N GLY A 125 20.89 14.61 16.08
CA GLY A 125 19.55 14.27 16.54
C GLY A 125 18.47 15.24 16.09
N ALA A 126 18.73 16.55 16.11
CA ALA A 126 17.80 17.54 15.58
C ALA A 126 17.58 17.37 14.06
N ALA A 127 18.65 17.17 13.29
CA ALA A 127 18.57 17.00 11.83
C ALA A 127 17.96 15.65 11.37
N GLN A 128 18.11 14.59 12.18
CA GLN A 128 17.62 13.25 11.87
C GLN A 128 16.09 13.14 11.80
N VAL A 129 15.35 14.14 12.31
CA VAL A 129 13.89 14.28 12.08
C VAL A 129 13.56 14.25 10.58
N MET A 130 14.44 14.81 9.74
CA MET A 130 14.33 14.79 8.27
C MET A 130 15.35 13.84 7.61
N PHE A 131 15.76 12.79 8.33
CA PHE A 131 16.75 11.79 7.93
C PHE A 131 18.17 12.32 7.63
N VAL A 132 18.49 13.55 8.08
CA VAL A 132 19.79 14.18 7.82
C VAL A 132 20.75 13.88 8.96
N ASN A 133 21.87 13.22 8.64
CA ASN A 133 22.95 12.92 9.59
C ASN A 133 24.06 13.99 9.54
N ASN A 134 23.71 15.27 9.75
CA ASN A 134 24.65 16.39 9.59
C ASN A 134 24.52 17.41 10.75
N PRO A 135 25.58 17.69 11.53
CA PRO A 135 25.52 18.58 12.68
C PRO A 135 25.40 20.06 12.29
N LEU A 136 25.90 20.48 11.12
CA LEU A 136 25.71 21.84 10.61
C LEU A 136 24.24 22.06 10.20
N SER A 137 23.64 21.09 9.51
CA SER A 137 22.20 21.10 9.25
C SER A 137 21.40 21.12 10.56
N GLY A 138 21.83 20.38 11.59
CA GLY A 138 21.24 20.41 12.92
C GLY A 138 21.31 21.78 13.61
N LEU A 139 22.44 22.48 13.50
CA LEU A 139 22.60 23.84 14.00
C LEU A 139 21.66 24.82 13.28
N LEU A 140 21.52 24.69 11.95
CA LEU A 140 20.57 25.48 11.17
C LEU A 140 19.10 25.18 11.54
N VAL A 141 18.77 23.92 11.86
CA VAL A 141 17.45 23.56 12.42
C VAL A 141 17.22 24.28 13.76
N PHE A 142 18.20 24.28 14.69
CA PHE A 142 18.08 25.06 15.93
C PHE A 142 17.90 26.56 15.67
N ILE A 143 18.59 27.15 14.68
CA ILE A 143 18.40 28.56 14.30
C ILE A 143 17.00 28.81 13.76
N GLY A 144 16.48 27.95 12.88
CA GLY A 144 15.11 28.04 12.38
C GLY A 144 14.06 27.91 13.48
N LEU A 145 14.30 27.07 14.48
CA LEU A 145 13.43 26.95 15.66
C LEU A 145 13.48 28.18 16.56
N LEU A 146 14.63 28.83 16.72
CA LEU A 146 14.73 30.11 17.44
C LEU A 146 13.96 31.24 16.72
N ILE A 147 13.94 31.22 15.37
CA ILE A 147 13.13 32.13 14.55
C ILE A 147 11.62 31.85 14.70
N GLN A 148 11.24 30.59 14.92
CA GLN A 148 9.85 30.22 15.21
C GLN A 148 9.45 30.65 16.63
N ASN A 149 10.07 30.02 17.64
CA ASN A 149 9.78 30.24 19.05
C ASN A 149 10.93 29.72 19.96
N PRO A 150 11.57 30.58 20.78
CA PRO A 150 12.60 30.15 21.71
C PRO A 150 12.15 29.12 22.76
N TRP A 151 10.90 29.17 23.22
CA TRP A 151 10.36 28.19 24.18
C TRP A 151 10.23 26.79 23.58
N TRP A 152 9.76 26.69 22.33
CA TRP A 152 9.69 25.42 21.60
C TRP A 152 11.09 24.87 21.35
N THR A 153 12.04 25.76 21.04
CA THR A 153 13.47 25.40 20.90
C THR A 153 14.05 24.81 22.19
N ILE A 154 13.78 25.43 23.35
CA ILE A 154 14.21 24.91 24.66
C ILE A 154 13.60 23.53 24.92
N SER A 155 12.30 23.37 24.64
CA SER A 155 11.57 22.13 24.91
C SER A 155 12.02 20.98 24.00
N GLY A 156 12.17 21.22 22.69
CA GLY A 156 12.74 20.24 21.74
C GLY A 156 14.20 19.90 22.03
N GLY A 157 15.02 20.91 22.36
CA GLY A 157 16.41 20.72 22.77
C GLY A 157 16.52 19.83 24.02
N LEU A 158 15.71 20.11 25.05
CA LEU A 158 15.62 19.28 26.25
C LEU A 158 15.18 17.85 25.93
N GLY A 159 14.16 17.67 25.09
CA GLY A 159 13.69 16.35 24.65
C GLY A 159 14.79 15.54 23.93
N THR A 160 15.57 16.19 23.06
CA THR A 160 16.72 15.59 22.37
C THR A 160 17.81 15.16 23.35
N VAL A 161 18.16 16.03 24.31
CA VAL A 161 19.15 15.74 25.37
C VAL A 161 18.67 14.59 26.25
N ALA A 162 17.43 14.63 26.74
CA ALA A 162 16.83 13.61 27.60
C ALA A 162 16.76 12.23 26.92
N SER A 163 16.31 12.18 25.67
CA SER A 163 16.26 10.94 24.88
C SER A 163 17.68 10.38 24.60
N THR A 164 18.65 11.24 24.30
CA THR A 164 20.05 10.83 24.08
C THR A 164 20.68 10.30 25.37
N LEU A 165 20.47 10.96 26.51
CA LEU A 165 20.92 10.50 27.83
C LEU A 165 20.25 9.17 28.23
N ALA A 166 18.94 9.03 28.00
CA ALA A 166 18.24 7.78 28.25
C ALA A 166 18.80 6.62 27.40
N ALA A 167 19.12 6.85 26.12
CA ALA A 167 19.76 5.84 25.27
C ALA A 167 21.16 5.44 25.77
N LEU A 168 21.94 6.39 26.31
CA LEU A 168 23.24 6.12 26.94
C LEU A 168 23.10 5.30 28.22
N ILE A 169 22.13 5.62 29.09
CA ILE A 169 21.82 4.89 30.33
C ILE A 169 21.35 3.47 30.00
N LEU A 170 20.46 3.32 29.02
CA LEU A 170 19.94 2.04 28.52
C LEU A 170 20.95 1.27 27.63
N SER A 171 22.21 1.73 27.55
CA SER A 171 23.30 1.08 26.80
C SER A 171 22.93 0.69 25.37
N GLN A 172 22.18 1.56 24.68
CA GLN A 172 21.84 1.36 23.27
C GLN A 172 23.08 1.52 22.37
N ASP A 173 22.96 1.10 21.11
CA ASP A 173 24.09 1.11 20.17
C ASP A 173 24.73 2.50 20.04
N ARG A 174 26.05 2.53 20.22
CA ARG A 174 26.85 3.76 20.17
C ARG A 174 26.90 4.34 18.77
N SER A 175 26.82 3.53 17.70
CA SER A 175 26.78 4.06 16.33
C SER A 175 25.46 4.76 16.02
N ALA A 176 24.33 4.20 16.49
CA ALA A 176 23.01 4.82 16.41
C ALA A 176 22.91 6.11 17.26
N ILE A 177 23.49 6.13 18.47
CA ILE A 177 23.57 7.35 19.28
C ILE A 177 24.44 8.41 18.56
N ALA A 178 25.62 8.04 18.06
CA ALA A 178 26.55 8.97 17.44
C ALA A 178 26.03 9.60 16.13
N SER A 179 25.16 8.88 15.42
CA SER A 179 24.44 9.36 14.23
C SER A 179 23.13 10.10 14.54
N GLY A 180 22.78 10.28 15.82
CA GLY A 180 21.59 11.04 16.24
C GLY A 180 20.27 10.25 16.21
N LEU A 181 20.28 8.95 15.89
CA LEU A 181 19.06 8.13 15.76
C LEU A 181 18.28 7.93 17.07
N HIS A 182 18.89 8.22 18.22
CA HIS A 182 18.20 8.24 19.51
C HIS A 182 17.78 9.65 19.97
N GLY A 183 18.10 10.72 19.23
CA GLY A 183 17.75 12.11 19.58
C GLY A 183 16.43 12.58 18.96
N TYR A 184 16.21 12.30 17.67
CA TYR A 184 15.15 12.95 16.87
C TYR A 184 13.71 12.71 17.36
N ASN A 185 13.41 11.52 17.89
CA ASN A 185 12.09 11.26 18.48
C ASN A 185 11.86 12.11 19.74
N GLY A 186 12.91 12.31 20.56
CA GLY A 186 12.88 13.21 21.72
C GLY A 186 12.70 14.67 21.32
N MET A 187 13.33 15.10 20.22
CA MET A 187 13.15 16.44 19.63
C MET A 187 11.67 16.74 19.35
N LEU A 188 11.02 15.85 18.59
CA LEU A 188 9.61 15.99 18.22
C LEU A 188 8.66 15.93 19.42
N VAL A 189 8.94 15.07 20.41
CA VAL A 189 8.17 15.04 21.67
C VAL A 189 8.27 16.40 22.38
N GLY A 190 9.48 16.94 22.56
CA GLY A 190 9.68 18.21 23.23
C GLY A 190 9.00 19.38 22.52
N LEU A 191 9.03 19.41 21.18
CA LEU A 191 8.34 20.40 20.38
C LEU A 191 6.81 20.28 20.51
N LEU A 192 6.23 19.11 20.24
CA LEU A 192 4.78 19.01 20.15
C LEU A 192 4.07 19.00 21.52
N VAL A 193 4.76 18.61 22.59
CA VAL A 193 4.26 18.85 23.97
C VAL A 193 4.17 20.36 24.27
N ALA A 194 5.08 21.18 23.74
CA ALA A 194 4.99 22.64 23.86
C ALA A 194 3.93 23.26 22.93
N VAL A 195 3.86 22.83 21.66
CA VAL A 195 2.91 23.35 20.66
C VAL A 195 1.45 23.08 21.06
N PHE A 196 1.14 21.91 21.62
CA PHE A 196 -0.22 21.53 22.03
C PHE A 196 -0.56 21.82 23.50
N SER A 197 0.21 22.68 24.18
CA SER A 197 -0.07 23.13 25.55
C SER A 197 -0.97 24.36 25.56
N GLU A 198 -2.09 24.32 26.31
CA GLU A 198 -2.92 25.52 26.57
C GLU A 198 -2.26 26.49 27.57
N LYS A 199 -1.20 26.06 28.27
CA LYS A 199 -0.37 26.97 29.07
C LYS A 199 0.56 27.75 28.13
N LEU A 200 0.65 29.06 28.37
CA LEU A 200 1.52 29.99 27.66
C LEU A 200 3.00 29.55 27.65
N ASP A 201 3.77 30.10 26.72
CA ASP A 201 5.22 29.94 26.64
C ASP A 201 5.91 30.17 28.00
N TYR A 202 7.00 29.45 28.24
CA TYR A 202 7.75 29.44 29.50
C TYR A 202 6.96 28.91 30.71
N TYR A 203 5.93 28.10 30.51
CA TYR A 203 5.37 27.25 31.57
C TYR A 203 6.36 26.16 31.99
N TRP A 204 7.33 26.52 32.85
CA TRP A 204 8.48 25.67 33.23
C TRP A 204 8.14 24.27 33.74
N TRP A 205 6.96 24.08 34.34
CA TRP A 205 6.48 22.75 34.76
C TRP A 205 6.36 21.76 33.60
N LEU A 206 6.14 22.24 32.36
CA LEU A 206 6.05 21.42 31.16
C LEU A 206 7.38 20.70 30.82
N LEU A 207 8.53 21.21 31.29
CA LEU A 207 9.82 20.55 31.09
C LEU A 207 9.87 19.16 31.78
N PHE A 208 9.08 18.94 32.83
CA PHE A 208 8.97 17.65 33.51
C PHE A 208 8.34 16.59 32.59
N PRO A 209 7.08 16.70 32.10
CA PRO A 209 6.52 15.72 31.18
C PRO A 209 7.28 15.65 29.85
N VAL A 210 7.86 16.76 29.33
CA VAL A 210 8.78 16.71 28.17
C VAL A 210 9.92 15.73 28.42
N THR A 211 10.60 15.84 29.57
CA THR A 211 11.73 14.98 29.92
C THR A 211 11.30 13.51 30.01
N PHE A 212 10.26 13.20 30.80
CA PHE A 212 9.81 11.81 30.97
C PHE A 212 9.29 11.17 29.67
N THR A 213 8.54 11.92 28.86
CA THR A 213 8.00 11.43 27.59
C THR A 213 9.11 11.22 26.56
N ALA A 214 10.12 12.11 26.52
CA ALA A 214 11.29 11.93 25.66
C ALA A 214 12.19 10.76 26.11
N MET A 215 12.33 10.51 27.41
CA MET A 215 13.05 9.34 27.94
C MET A 215 12.40 7.99 27.57
N ALA A 216 11.11 7.96 27.22
CA ALA A 216 10.46 6.76 26.70
C ALA A 216 10.83 6.45 25.23
N CYS A 217 11.27 7.44 24.45
CA CYS A 217 11.55 7.28 23.02
C CYS A 217 12.59 6.19 22.70
N PRO A 218 13.74 6.07 23.41
CA PRO A 218 14.69 4.98 23.17
C PRO A 218 14.12 3.60 23.49
N ILE A 219 13.26 3.49 24.52
CA ILE A 219 12.61 2.22 24.91
C ILE A 219 11.68 1.76 23.79
N ILE A 220 10.79 2.65 23.33
CA ILE A 220 9.84 2.35 22.24
C ILE A 220 10.60 2.07 20.93
N SER A 221 11.64 2.84 20.63
CA SER A 221 12.52 2.62 19.48
C SER A 221 13.19 1.25 19.50
N SER A 222 13.70 0.81 20.66
CA SER A 222 14.34 -0.50 20.81
C SER A 222 13.34 -1.64 20.61
N ALA A 223 12.16 -1.53 21.22
CA ALA A 223 11.08 -2.50 21.11
C ALA A 223 10.54 -2.64 19.67
N LEU A 224 10.34 -1.52 18.97
CA LEU A 224 9.92 -1.53 17.56
C LEU A 224 11.01 -2.12 16.65
N ASN A 225 12.29 -1.78 16.88
CA ASN A 225 13.39 -2.31 16.08
C ASN A 225 13.52 -3.85 16.19
N ALA A 226 13.23 -4.43 17.37
CA ALA A 226 13.20 -5.89 17.55
C ALA A 226 12.13 -6.61 16.70
N ILE A 227 11.09 -5.89 16.26
CA ILE A 227 10.06 -6.38 15.33
C ILE A 227 10.46 -6.06 13.89
N PHE A 228 10.79 -4.80 13.60
CA PHE A 228 10.94 -4.26 12.25
C PHE A 228 12.22 -4.71 11.53
N SER A 229 13.30 -4.99 12.27
CA SER A 229 14.54 -5.56 11.74
C SER A 229 14.32 -6.90 10.99
N ARG A 230 13.25 -7.64 11.29
CA ARG A 230 12.87 -8.88 10.58
C ARG A 230 12.48 -8.67 9.10
N TRP A 231 12.15 -7.43 8.71
CA TRP A 231 11.82 -7.01 7.35
C TRP A 231 12.78 -5.93 6.81
N ASP A 232 13.88 -5.66 7.53
CA ASP A 232 14.80 -4.55 7.27
C ASP A 232 14.04 -3.22 7.12
N LEU A 233 13.24 -2.87 8.12
CA LEU A 233 12.44 -1.64 8.18
C LEU A 233 12.93 -0.69 9.29
N PRO A 234 12.98 0.62 9.04
CA PRO A 234 13.32 1.62 10.06
C PRO A 234 12.12 1.89 10.96
N VAL A 235 12.35 2.31 12.20
CA VAL A 235 11.26 2.63 13.16
C VAL A 235 10.58 3.97 12.87
N PHE A 236 11.20 4.84 12.06
CA PHE A 236 10.72 6.19 11.77
C PHE A 236 10.36 6.98 13.05
N THR A 237 9.44 7.93 12.93
CA THR A 237 8.95 8.73 14.05
C THR A 237 7.86 8.00 14.87
N LEU A 238 7.70 6.67 14.73
CA LEU A 238 6.75 5.91 15.56
C LEU A 238 7.01 6.04 17.07
N PRO A 239 8.26 6.06 17.59
CA PRO A 239 8.50 6.28 19.02
C PRO A 239 7.96 7.63 19.50
N PHE A 240 8.19 8.70 18.73
CA PHE A 240 7.58 10.02 18.96
C PHE A 240 6.05 9.93 18.94
N ASN A 241 5.45 9.35 17.90
CA ASN A 241 4.00 9.32 17.72
C ASN A 241 3.31 8.57 18.86
N ILE A 242 3.84 7.41 19.25
CA ILE A 242 3.33 6.62 20.39
C ILE A 242 3.45 7.43 21.69
N ALA A 243 4.61 8.01 21.95
CA ALA A 243 4.87 8.74 23.20
C ALA A 243 4.01 10.01 23.32
N VAL A 244 3.92 10.83 22.27
CA VAL A 244 3.13 12.06 22.27
C VAL A 244 1.63 11.78 22.28
N THR A 245 1.14 10.79 21.53
CA THR A 245 -0.29 10.45 21.52
C THR A 245 -0.72 9.92 22.88
N LEU A 246 0.11 9.07 23.51
CA LEU A 246 -0.13 8.60 24.88
C LEU A 246 -0.15 9.76 25.89
N TYR A 247 0.80 10.69 25.80
CA TYR A 247 0.84 11.88 26.65
C TYR A 247 -0.43 12.73 26.49
N LEU A 248 -0.77 13.12 25.26
CA LEU A 248 -1.91 14.00 24.96
C LEU A 248 -3.26 13.36 25.34
N MET A 249 -3.42 12.05 25.17
CA MET A 249 -4.62 11.32 25.65
C MET A 249 -4.66 11.21 27.19
N ALA A 250 -3.50 11.07 27.84
CA ALA A 250 -3.43 10.93 29.30
C ALA A 250 -3.61 12.25 30.05
N THR A 251 -3.22 13.38 29.46
CA THR A 251 -3.51 14.70 30.01
C THR A 251 -4.89 15.19 29.54
N GLY A 252 -5.07 15.35 28.22
CA GLY A 252 -6.24 15.92 27.60
C GLY A 252 -6.47 17.40 27.93
N HIS A 253 -7.49 17.98 27.33
CA HIS A 253 -7.84 19.40 27.51
C HIS A 253 -8.17 19.76 28.97
N TYR A 254 -8.84 18.85 29.68
CA TYR A 254 -9.34 19.08 31.04
C TYR A 254 -8.32 18.83 32.16
N ASN A 255 -7.03 18.66 31.84
CA ASN A 255 -6.00 18.47 32.86
C ASN A 255 -5.74 19.76 33.67
N LEU A 256 -5.66 19.65 34.99
CA LEU A 256 -5.39 20.82 35.85
C LEU A 256 -3.96 21.36 35.70
N PHE A 257 -2.97 20.49 35.52
CA PHE A 257 -1.55 20.85 35.43
C PHE A 257 -1.10 21.06 33.99
N PHE A 258 -1.46 20.15 33.09
CA PHE A 258 -0.97 20.11 31.70
C PHE A 258 -2.12 20.06 30.68
N PRO A 259 -3.04 21.04 30.67
CA PRO A 259 -4.15 21.07 29.73
C PRO A 259 -3.63 21.19 28.30
N THR A 260 -4.16 20.36 27.41
CA THR A 260 -3.80 20.37 25.99
C THR A 260 -4.80 21.16 25.16
N THR A 261 -4.40 21.63 23.98
CA THR A 261 -5.32 22.31 23.06
C THR A 261 -6.45 21.38 22.66
N LEU A 262 -7.67 21.90 22.68
CA LEU A 262 -8.87 21.13 22.34
C LEU A 262 -8.88 20.89 20.82
N VAL A 263 -8.77 19.63 20.42
CA VAL A 263 -8.94 19.21 19.03
C VAL A 263 -10.37 18.69 18.87
N GLU A 264 -11.15 19.34 18.01
CA GLU A 264 -12.55 18.96 17.75
C GLU A 264 -12.71 18.32 16.35
N PRO A 265 -13.63 17.36 16.18
CA PRO A 265 -13.96 16.83 14.87
C PRO A 265 -14.79 17.84 14.05
N VAL A 266 -14.63 17.80 12.72
CA VAL A 266 -15.42 18.65 11.81
C VAL A 266 -16.91 18.33 11.97
N SER A 267 -17.71 19.35 12.26
CA SER A 267 -19.14 19.24 12.60
C SER A 267 -20.08 19.89 11.57
N SER A 268 -19.54 20.57 10.56
CA SER A 268 -20.30 21.23 9.49
C SER A 268 -19.45 21.36 8.22
N VAL A 269 -20.10 21.53 7.07
CA VAL A 269 -19.42 21.73 5.78
C VAL A 269 -18.69 23.08 5.81
N PRO A 270 -17.38 23.15 5.51
CA PRO A 270 -16.65 24.41 5.48
C PRO A 270 -17.14 25.31 4.34
N ASN A 271 -17.34 26.59 4.64
CA ASN A 271 -17.67 27.59 3.62
C ASN A 271 -16.38 28.00 2.87
N ILE A 272 -16.22 27.55 1.62
CA ILE A 272 -15.03 27.79 0.81
C ILE A 272 -15.35 28.61 -0.44
N THR A 273 -14.87 29.84 -0.42
CA THR A 273 -14.93 30.88 -1.43
C THR A 273 -13.72 30.77 -2.35
N TRP A 274 -13.79 29.95 -3.41
CA TRP A 274 -12.66 29.67 -4.32
C TRP A 274 -12.03 30.90 -5.01
N THR A 275 -12.71 32.05 -5.01
CA THR A 275 -12.19 33.34 -5.48
C THR A 275 -11.23 34.02 -4.51
N GLU A 276 -11.21 33.61 -3.23
CA GLU A 276 -10.35 34.15 -2.16
C GLU A 276 -9.05 33.35 -2.00
N ILE A 277 -8.71 32.50 -2.98
CA ILE A 277 -7.47 31.72 -2.96
C ILE A 277 -6.25 32.61 -3.27
N GLU A 278 -5.36 32.75 -2.30
CA GLU A 278 -4.18 33.61 -2.39
C GLU A 278 -2.96 32.85 -2.90
N MET A 279 -2.60 33.09 -4.15
CA MET A 279 -1.40 32.51 -4.77
C MET A 279 -0.08 32.78 -4.00
N PRO A 280 0.15 33.95 -3.37
CA PRO A 280 1.31 34.17 -2.51
C PRO A 280 1.34 33.25 -1.29
N LEU A 281 0.19 33.01 -0.64
CA LEU A 281 0.08 32.11 0.51
C LEU A 281 0.25 30.64 0.12
N LEU A 282 -0.25 30.22 -1.05
CA LEU A 282 0.06 28.89 -1.61
C LEU A 282 1.57 28.71 -1.85
N LEU A 283 2.27 29.74 -2.33
CA LEU A 283 3.72 29.66 -2.52
C LEU A 283 4.48 29.59 -1.18
N GLN A 284 4.01 30.33 -0.16
CA GLN A 284 4.53 30.26 1.21
C GLN A 284 4.21 28.92 1.90
N ALA A 285 3.11 28.26 1.54
CA ALA A 285 2.76 26.94 2.06
C ALA A 285 3.82 25.87 1.73
N ILE A 286 4.65 26.06 0.70
CA ILE A 286 5.74 25.13 0.35
C ILE A 286 6.80 25.05 1.48
N PRO A 287 7.50 26.13 1.87
CA PRO A 287 8.41 26.09 3.02
C PRO A 287 7.67 25.84 4.34
N ILE A 288 6.45 26.35 4.54
CA ILE A 288 5.68 26.09 5.78
C ILE A 288 5.41 24.59 5.95
N GLY A 289 5.00 23.89 4.89
CA GLY A 289 4.82 22.44 4.93
C GLY A 289 6.11 21.66 5.27
N VAL A 290 7.29 22.23 5.01
CA VAL A 290 8.59 21.67 5.42
C VAL A 290 8.88 21.98 6.90
N SER A 291 8.58 23.18 7.41
CA SER A 291 8.75 23.51 8.83
C SER A 291 7.73 22.82 9.75
N GLN A 292 6.53 22.52 9.25
CA GLN A 292 5.51 21.77 9.98
C GLN A 292 5.93 20.33 10.35
N VAL A 293 6.99 19.81 9.74
CA VAL A 293 7.64 18.56 10.20
C VAL A 293 8.11 18.66 11.66
N TYR A 294 8.42 19.87 12.13
CA TYR A 294 8.77 20.21 13.51
C TYR A 294 7.65 20.99 14.23
N GLY A 295 6.43 21.03 13.67
CA GLY A 295 5.30 21.81 14.22
C GLY A 295 5.47 23.32 14.12
N CYS A 296 6.13 23.82 13.07
CA CYS A 296 6.48 25.23 12.88
C CYS A 296 5.77 25.82 11.65
N ASP A 297 5.07 26.95 11.83
CA ASP A 297 4.25 27.61 10.80
C ASP A 297 4.93 28.82 10.12
N ASN A 298 6.08 29.27 10.60
CA ASN A 298 6.79 30.42 10.03
C ASN A 298 7.50 30.06 8.71
N PRO A 299 7.21 30.74 7.57
CA PRO A 299 7.83 30.43 6.28
C PRO A 299 9.35 30.65 6.26
N TRP A 300 9.89 31.55 7.09
CA TRP A 300 11.34 31.75 7.21
C TRP A 300 12.04 30.56 7.89
N THR A 301 11.41 29.97 8.90
CA THR A 301 11.87 28.72 9.52
C THR A 301 11.90 27.59 8.48
N GLY A 302 10.86 27.49 7.65
CA GLY A 302 10.82 26.55 6.51
C GLY A 302 11.94 26.79 5.48
N GLY A 303 12.22 28.05 5.15
CA GLY A 303 13.35 28.44 4.29
C GLY A 303 14.71 28.03 4.86
N VAL A 304 14.94 28.27 6.16
CA VAL A 304 16.17 27.85 6.86
C VAL A 304 16.30 26.33 6.88
N PHE A 305 15.21 25.59 7.08
CA PHE A 305 15.24 24.12 7.03
C PHE A 305 15.55 23.62 5.60
N LEU A 306 14.95 24.21 4.55
CA LEU A 306 15.30 23.87 3.16
C LEU A 306 16.80 24.10 2.86
N VAL A 307 17.39 25.17 3.38
CA VAL A 307 18.86 25.41 3.28
C VAL A 307 19.64 24.33 4.06
N ALA A 308 19.21 23.97 5.27
CA ALA A 308 19.83 22.92 6.07
C ALA A 308 19.80 21.55 5.35
N LEU A 309 18.69 21.21 4.69
CA LEU A 309 18.57 20.02 3.85
C LEU A 309 19.49 20.10 2.63
N PHE A 310 19.49 21.24 1.92
CA PHE A 310 20.28 21.44 0.70
C PHE A 310 21.79 21.29 0.93
N ILE A 311 22.29 21.80 2.06
CA ILE A 311 23.69 21.64 2.48
C ILE A 311 24.07 20.17 2.67
N CYS A 312 23.18 19.33 3.20
CA CYS A 312 23.44 17.89 3.33
C CYS A 312 23.29 17.17 1.98
N SER A 313 22.15 17.36 1.31
CA SER A 313 21.79 16.73 0.03
C SER A 313 20.76 17.59 -0.72
N PRO A 314 21.12 18.11 -1.92
CA PRO A 314 20.16 18.73 -2.82
C PRO A 314 18.98 17.83 -3.19
N LEU A 315 19.18 16.50 -3.27
CA LEU A 315 18.08 15.56 -3.55
C LEU A 315 17.09 15.40 -2.37
N ILE A 316 17.54 15.48 -1.11
CA ILE A 316 16.65 15.55 0.05
C ILE A 316 15.83 16.85 0.00
N CYS A 317 16.49 17.99 -0.22
CA CYS A 317 15.83 19.29 -0.33
C CYS A 317 14.77 19.32 -1.45
N LEU A 318 15.10 18.77 -2.62
CA LEU A 318 14.17 18.65 -3.76
C LEU A 318 12.93 17.82 -3.41
N HIS A 319 13.11 16.62 -2.84
CA HIS A 319 11.98 15.76 -2.47
C HIS A 319 11.19 16.32 -1.28
N ALA A 320 11.79 17.12 -0.41
CA ALA A 320 11.09 17.87 0.63
C ALA A 320 10.11 18.89 0.01
N ALA A 321 10.61 19.75 -0.89
CA ALA A 321 9.78 20.74 -1.57
C ALA A 321 8.67 20.08 -2.41
N ILE A 322 9.00 19.02 -3.16
CA ILE A 322 8.03 18.24 -3.95
C ILE A 322 6.97 17.62 -3.04
N GLY A 323 7.35 16.95 -1.94
CA GLY A 323 6.40 16.38 -1.00
C GLY A 323 5.46 17.43 -0.41
N SER A 324 5.97 18.63 -0.11
CA SER A 324 5.16 19.75 0.37
C SER A 324 4.12 20.20 -0.66
N ILE A 325 4.52 20.31 -1.95
CA ILE A 325 3.63 20.63 -3.07
C ILE A 325 2.57 19.53 -3.27
N VAL A 326 2.95 18.25 -3.22
CA VAL A 326 1.99 17.14 -3.39
C VAL A 326 0.92 17.14 -2.30
N GLY A 327 1.30 17.38 -1.04
CA GLY A 327 0.34 17.49 0.07
C GLY A 327 -0.63 18.68 -0.09
N MET A 328 -0.11 19.84 -0.49
CA MET A 328 -0.91 21.03 -0.78
C MET A 328 -1.93 20.78 -1.91
N LEU A 329 -1.49 20.18 -3.02
CA LEU A 329 -2.36 19.83 -4.15
C LEU A 329 -3.42 18.79 -3.75
N ALA A 330 -3.05 17.78 -2.96
CA ALA A 330 -3.99 16.79 -2.46
C ALA A 330 -5.09 17.42 -1.59
N ALA A 331 -4.74 18.38 -0.71
CA ALA A 331 -5.71 19.11 0.09
C ALA A 331 -6.73 19.87 -0.76
N LEU A 332 -6.27 20.53 -1.84
CA LEU A 332 -7.15 21.21 -2.78
C LEU A 332 -8.10 20.25 -3.51
N THR A 333 -7.65 19.02 -3.84
CA THR A 333 -8.51 18.03 -4.51
C THR A 333 -9.68 17.51 -3.67
N VAL A 334 -9.67 17.69 -2.35
CA VAL A 334 -10.80 17.35 -1.46
C VAL A 334 -11.44 18.56 -0.80
N ALA A 335 -11.23 19.76 -1.36
CA ALA A 335 -11.79 21.01 -0.84
C ALA A 335 -11.52 21.24 0.66
N THR A 336 -10.27 21.04 1.08
CA THR A 336 -9.81 21.40 2.42
C THR A 336 -9.80 22.94 2.60
N PRO A 337 -10.20 23.49 3.76
CA PRO A 337 -10.15 24.93 4.04
C PRO A 337 -8.76 25.53 3.83
N PHE A 338 -8.69 26.66 3.11
CA PHE A 338 -7.42 27.26 2.68
C PHE A 338 -6.45 27.59 3.82
N GLU A 339 -6.95 28.03 4.98
CA GLU A 339 -6.12 28.28 6.17
C GLU A 339 -5.26 27.05 6.54
N THR A 340 -5.85 25.85 6.58
CA THR A 340 -5.12 24.62 6.91
C THR A 340 -4.13 24.20 5.82
N VAL A 341 -4.35 24.64 4.57
CA VAL A 341 -3.42 24.46 3.45
C VAL A 341 -2.25 25.42 3.58
N TYR A 342 -2.51 26.71 3.87
CA TYR A 342 -1.49 27.73 4.07
C TYR A 342 -0.61 27.44 5.29
N MET A 343 -1.21 26.94 6.38
CA MET A 343 -0.50 26.44 7.56
C MET A 343 0.28 25.14 7.32
N GLY A 344 0.26 24.55 6.10
CA GLY A 344 1.08 23.40 5.72
C GLY A 344 0.67 22.06 6.36
N LEU A 345 -0.53 21.98 6.97
CA LEU A 345 -0.96 20.82 7.76
C LEU A 345 -1.21 19.56 6.93
N TRP A 346 -1.44 19.70 5.63
CA TRP A 346 -1.52 18.59 4.67
C TRP A 346 -0.16 18.17 4.08
N SER A 347 0.89 18.96 4.30
CA SER A 347 2.16 18.86 3.59
C SER A 347 3.24 18.12 4.34
N TYR A 348 3.37 18.27 5.66
CA TYR A 348 4.52 17.76 6.42
C TYR A 348 4.67 16.22 6.42
N ASN A 349 3.56 15.47 6.45
CA ASN A 349 3.57 14.02 6.28
C ASN A 349 4.04 13.60 4.86
N CYS A 350 3.70 14.41 3.86
CA CYS A 350 4.05 14.22 2.45
C CYS A 350 5.53 14.56 2.20
N VAL A 351 6.06 15.58 2.86
CA VAL A 351 7.50 15.91 2.90
C VAL A 351 8.33 14.70 3.34
N LEU A 352 8.04 14.14 4.52
CA LEU A 352 8.80 13.01 5.06
C LEU A 352 8.72 11.74 4.19
N SER A 353 7.52 11.39 3.72
CA SER A 353 7.32 10.20 2.86
C SER A 353 7.96 10.36 1.47
N CYS A 354 7.91 11.55 0.87
CA CYS A 354 8.57 11.84 -0.40
C CYS A 354 10.10 11.80 -0.28
N ILE A 355 10.69 12.32 0.80
CA ILE A 355 12.14 12.16 1.08
C ILE A 355 12.51 10.69 1.26
N ALA A 356 11.74 9.96 2.07
CA ALA A 356 12.04 8.57 2.43
C ALA A 356 12.07 7.63 1.20
N ILE A 357 11.09 7.73 0.31
CA ILE A 357 11.05 6.91 -0.91
C ILE A 357 11.90 7.53 -2.04
N GLY A 358 12.05 8.86 -2.06
CA GLY A 358 12.79 9.65 -3.07
C GLY A 358 14.32 9.59 -2.99
N GLY A 359 14.89 8.44 -2.65
CA GLY A 359 16.34 8.22 -2.65
C GLY A 359 16.95 7.80 -1.31
N MET A 360 16.24 7.97 -0.18
CA MET A 360 16.77 7.58 1.14
C MET A 360 16.73 6.07 1.35
N PHE A 361 15.56 5.43 1.25
CA PHE A 361 15.38 4.00 1.49
C PHE A 361 15.17 3.18 0.20
N TYR A 362 14.86 3.85 -0.91
CA TYR A 362 14.96 3.30 -2.27
C TYR A 362 16.07 3.99 -3.04
N ALA A 363 16.77 3.27 -3.93
CA ALA A 363 17.76 3.90 -4.81
C ALA A 363 17.05 4.81 -5.83
N LEU A 364 17.55 6.03 -6.03
CA LEU A 364 16.86 7.01 -6.88
C LEU A 364 16.99 6.68 -8.38
N THR A 365 15.86 6.28 -8.94
CA THR A 365 15.58 6.04 -10.37
C THR A 365 14.32 6.83 -10.74
N TRP A 366 13.95 6.91 -12.03
CA TRP A 366 12.70 7.59 -12.39
C TRP A 366 11.47 6.83 -11.86
N GLN A 367 11.57 5.50 -11.75
CA GLN A 367 10.53 4.64 -11.20
C GLN A 367 10.34 4.88 -9.71
N THR A 368 11.42 4.99 -8.93
CA THR A 368 11.32 5.25 -7.47
C THR A 368 10.97 6.70 -7.17
N HIS A 369 11.33 7.65 -8.04
CA HIS A 369 10.80 9.02 -7.99
C HIS A 369 9.28 9.06 -8.19
N LEU A 370 8.75 8.37 -9.22
CA LEU A 370 7.29 8.24 -9.41
C LEU A 370 6.63 7.54 -8.22
N LEU A 371 7.25 6.49 -7.68
CA LEU A 371 6.78 5.80 -6.47
C LEU A 371 6.77 6.73 -5.24
N ALA A 372 7.73 7.66 -5.13
CA ALA A 372 7.77 8.66 -4.06
C ALA A 372 6.62 9.67 -4.18
N LEU A 373 6.28 10.12 -5.39
CA LEU A 373 5.10 10.97 -5.63
C LEU A 373 3.80 10.25 -5.24
N ILE A 374 3.65 8.98 -5.62
CA ILE A 374 2.48 8.15 -5.25
C ILE A 374 2.44 7.92 -3.73
N CYS A 375 3.60 7.71 -3.08
CA CYS A 375 3.71 7.59 -1.62
C CYS A 375 3.28 8.89 -0.93
N ALA A 376 3.76 10.04 -1.38
CA ALA A 376 3.39 11.34 -0.81
C ALA A 376 1.89 11.63 -0.98
N LEU A 377 1.30 11.32 -2.14
CA LEU A 377 -0.13 11.48 -2.39
C LEU A 377 -0.97 10.55 -1.49
N PHE A 378 -0.59 9.27 -1.36
CA PHE A 378 -1.23 8.33 -0.43
C PHE A 378 -1.11 8.80 1.03
N CYS A 379 0.06 9.34 1.38
CA CYS A 379 0.35 9.90 2.70
C CYS A 379 -0.51 11.15 3.00
N ALA A 380 -0.81 11.98 2.01
CA ALA A 380 -1.70 13.15 2.17
C ALA A 380 -3.11 12.73 2.59
N TYR A 381 -3.73 11.81 1.82
CA TYR A 381 -5.06 11.28 2.15
C TYR A 381 -5.06 10.51 3.47
N MET A 382 -3.99 9.78 3.78
CA MET A 382 -3.81 9.14 5.09
C MET A 382 -3.67 10.16 6.22
N GLY A 383 -3.06 11.32 5.97
CA GLY A 383 -2.99 12.46 6.89
C GLY A 383 -4.39 12.98 7.22
N GLY A 384 -5.18 13.31 6.19
CA GLY A 384 -6.58 13.74 6.37
C GLY A 384 -7.43 12.71 7.12
N ALA A 385 -7.34 11.43 6.72
CA ALA A 385 -8.05 10.33 7.37
C ALA A 385 -7.71 10.18 8.86
N ILE A 386 -6.41 10.14 9.18
CA ILE A 386 -5.95 9.99 10.57
C ILE A 386 -6.29 11.25 11.39
N SER A 387 -6.21 12.45 10.79
CA SER A 387 -6.62 13.69 11.44
C SER A 387 -8.09 13.66 11.85
N ASN A 388 -8.98 13.24 10.95
CA ASN A 388 -10.41 13.15 11.21
C ASN A 388 -10.74 12.04 12.22
N ILE A 389 -10.05 10.89 12.19
CA ILE A 389 -10.24 9.82 13.18
C ILE A 389 -9.75 10.26 14.57
N MET A 390 -8.59 10.90 14.65
CA MET A 390 -7.96 11.25 15.93
C MET A 390 -8.61 12.49 16.59
N SER A 391 -9.21 13.40 15.82
CA SER A 391 -9.98 14.52 16.38
C SER A 391 -11.23 14.07 17.14
N VAL A 392 -11.86 12.95 16.78
CA VAL A 392 -12.98 12.34 17.53
C VAL A 392 -12.58 11.95 18.96
N VAL A 393 -11.30 11.62 19.18
CA VAL A 393 -10.72 11.31 20.51
C VAL A 393 -9.86 12.45 21.07
N GLY A 394 -9.97 13.66 20.50
CA GLY A 394 -9.39 14.88 21.05
C GLY A 394 -7.88 15.04 20.90
N VAL A 395 -7.23 14.35 19.95
CA VAL A 395 -5.77 14.43 19.76
C VAL A 395 -5.34 14.68 18.30
N PRO A 396 -4.21 15.36 18.05
CA PRO A 396 -3.70 15.64 16.71
C PRO A 396 -3.07 14.41 16.05
N PRO A 397 -3.03 14.33 14.71
CA PRO A 397 -2.54 13.15 13.97
C PRO A 397 -1.03 12.90 14.05
N GLY A 398 -0.25 13.86 14.56
CA GLY A 398 1.22 13.78 14.55
C GLY A 398 1.77 13.44 13.17
N THR A 399 2.75 12.56 13.11
CA THR A 399 3.32 11.99 11.87
C THR A 399 2.95 10.51 11.67
N TRP A 400 1.83 10.05 12.24
CA TRP A 400 1.34 8.67 12.08
C TRP A 400 1.15 8.29 10.60
N ALA A 401 0.60 9.21 9.80
CA ALA A 401 0.38 9.00 8.37
C ALA A 401 1.68 8.77 7.60
N PHE A 402 2.70 9.58 7.85
CA PHE A 402 4.04 9.37 7.29
C PHE A 402 4.59 7.98 7.63
N CYS A 403 4.54 7.58 8.90
CA CYS A 403 5.06 6.27 9.33
C CYS A 403 4.35 5.13 8.61
N PHE A 404 3.02 5.09 8.64
CA PHE A 404 2.26 3.99 8.04
C PHE A 404 2.38 3.96 6.51
N ALA A 405 2.21 5.10 5.83
CA ALA A 405 2.37 5.18 4.37
C ALA A 405 3.76 4.70 3.94
N THR A 406 4.82 5.20 4.56
CA THR A 406 6.20 4.87 4.15
C THR A 406 6.55 3.41 4.47
N LEU A 407 6.08 2.84 5.58
CA LEU A 407 6.28 1.42 5.90
C LEU A 407 5.55 0.49 4.92
N ILE A 408 4.32 0.84 4.52
CA ILE A 408 3.58 0.11 3.47
C ILE A 408 4.39 0.10 2.17
N PHE A 409 4.92 1.26 1.76
CA PHE A 409 5.69 1.37 0.53
C PHE A 409 7.07 0.69 0.62
N LEU A 410 7.70 0.58 1.80
CA LEU A 410 8.94 -0.18 2.02
C LEU A 410 8.75 -1.70 2.16
N LEU A 411 7.51 -2.16 2.27
CA LEU A 411 7.11 -3.58 2.20
C LEU A 411 6.67 -4.03 0.81
N LEU A 412 6.54 -3.09 -0.15
CA LEU A 412 6.25 -3.36 -1.55
C LEU A 412 7.35 -4.24 -2.15
N THR A 413 6.95 -5.40 -2.66
CA THR A 413 7.78 -6.26 -3.51
C THR A 413 7.36 -6.10 -4.97
N THR A 414 8.31 -6.20 -5.90
CA THR A 414 8.09 -6.00 -7.33
C THR A 414 9.14 -6.74 -8.14
N ASN A 415 8.77 -7.22 -9.33
CA ASN A 415 9.71 -7.83 -10.27
C ASN A 415 10.43 -6.78 -11.14
N ASN A 416 10.33 -5.48 -10.82
CA ASN A 416 11.03 -4.41 -11.52
C ASN A 416 12.40 -4.10 -10.86
N PRO A 417 13.54 -4.45 -11.48
CA PRO A 417 14.87 -4.25 -10.88
C PRO A 417 15.31 -2.78 -10.77
N ALA A 418 14.53 -1.84 -11.32
CA ALA A 418 14.74 -0.40 -11.13
C ALA A 418 14.08 0.15 -9.85
N ILE A 419 13.24 -0.63 -9.17
CA ILE A 419 12.66 -0.31 -7.87
C ILE A 419 13.44 -1.11 -6.81
N TYR A 420 14.60 -0.58 -6.42
CA TYR A 420 15.55 -1.24 -5.53
C TYR A 420 15.52 -0.63 -4.12
N LYS A 421 15.05 -1.40 -3.13
CA LYS A 421 15.13 -1.04 -1.70
C LYS A 421 16.57 -1.21 -1.22
N LEU A 422 17.13 -0.19 -0.55
CA LEU A 422 18.46 -0.28 0.03
C LEU A 422 18.43 -1.08 1.35
N PRO A 423 19.45 -1.92 1.61
CA PRO A 423 19.66 -2.48 2.94
C PRO A 423 19.91 -1.37 3.96
N LEU A 424 19.27 -1.40 5.13
CA LEU A 424 19.38 -0.30 6.12
C LEU A 424 20.83 -0.01 6.53
N SER A 425 21.67 -1.04 6.64
CA SER A 425 23.11 -0.91 6.93
C SER A 425 23.94 -0.16 5.87
N LYS A 426 23.32 0.22 4.74
CA LYS A 426 23.94 0.98 3.64
C LYS A 426 23.26 2.33 3.38
N VAL A 427 22.15 2.63 4.05
CA VAL A 427 21.44 3.90 3.91
C VAL A 427 22.31 5.03 4.48
N THR A 428 22.51 6.07 3.67
CA THR A 428 23.21 7.31 4.04
C THR A 428 22.40 8.51 3.55
N TYR A 429 22.65 8.99 2.33
CA TYR A 429 21.92 10.07 1.67
C TYR A 429 21.77 9.76 0.16
N PRO A 430 20.80 10.37 -0.57
CA PRO A 430 20.32 9.87 -1.85
C PRO A 430 21.39 9.74 -2.95
N GLU A 431 22.32 10.69 -3.03
CA GLU A 431 23.41 10.69 -3.99
C GLU A 431 24.35 9.49 -3.76
N ALA A 432 24.75 9.24 -2.50
CA ALA A 432 25.59 8.10 -2.14
C ALA A 432 24.85 6.76 -2.28
N ASN A 433 23.58 6.71 -1.87
CA ASN A 433 22.71 5.53 -2.02
C ASN A 433 22.56 5.13 -3.51
N ARG A 434 22.44 6.12 -4.40
CA ARG A 434 22.38 5.88 -5.85
C ARG A 434 23.70 5.37 -6.43
N ILE A 435 24.85 5.87 -5.94
CA ILE A 435 26.18 5.35 -6.32
C ILE A 435 26.34 3.89 -5.89
N TYR A 436 25.92 3.54 -4.68
CA TYR A 436 25.91 2.15 -4.19
C TYR A 436 25.09 1.23 -5.10
N TYR A 437 23.84 1.60 -5.43
CA TYR A 437 22.98 0.85 -6.34
C TYR A 437 23.63 0.63 -7.72
N LEU A 438 24.15 1.69 -8.34
CA LEU A 438 24.80 1.59 -9.65
C LEU A 438 26.04 0.69 -9.61
N THR A 439 26.78 0.68 -8.49
CA THR A 439 27.95 -0.17 -8.30
C THR A 439 27.53 -1.64 -8.20
N MET A 440 26.53 -1.97 -7.36
CA MET A 440 26.00 -3.33 -7.23
C MET A 440 25.44 -3.84 -8.56
N LYS A 441 24.65 -3.03 -9.27
CA LYS A 441 24.09 -3.37 -10.57
C LYS A 441 25.18 -3.68 -11.60
N ASN A 442 26.21 -2.84 -11.72
CA ASN A 442 27.32 -3.09 -12.64
C ASN A 442 28.06 -4.40 -12.30
N SER A 443 28.24 -4.71 -11.00
CA SER A 443 28.85 -5.97 -10.56
C SER A 443 27.98 -7.21 -10.81
N GLU A 444 26.66 -7.08 -10.94
CA GLU A 444 25.76 -8.16 -11.37
C GLU A 444 25.81 -8.34 -12.90
N GLU A 445 25.83 -7.23 -13.65
CA GLU A 445 26.02 -7.24 -15.11
C GLU A 445 27.40 -7.80 -15.52
N GLU A 446 28.47 -7.50 -14.78
CA GLU A 446 29.82 -8.06 -15.00
C GLU A 446 29.95 -9.55 -14.58
N LYS A 447 29.09 -10.04 -13.67
CA LYS A 447 28.99 -11.48 -13.35
C LYS A 447 28.15 -12.27 -14.35
N SER A 448 27.44 -11.61 -15.25
CA SER A 448 26.53 -12.22 -16.22
C SER A 448 26.97 -12.18 -17.70
N PRO A 449 28.29 -12.28 -18.00
CA PRO A 449 28.71 -12.80 -19.30
C PRO A 449 29.93 -13.74 -19.23
N SER A 450 29.71 -15.04 -18.97
CA SER A 450 30.67 -16.11 -19.31
C SER A 450 30.03 -17.50 -19.49
N GLY A 451 28.87 -17.55 -20.16
CA GLY A 451 28.33 -18.82 -20.63
C GLY A 451 29.14 -19.36 -21.82
N GLY A 452 30.19 -20.16 -21.59
CA GLY A 452 30.89 -20.81 -22.71
C GLY A 452 32.31 -21.36 -22.56
N SER A 453 32.66 -22.07 -21.47
CA SER A 453 33.59 -23.22 -21.57
C SER A 453 33.61 -24.04 -20.28
N VAL A 454 33.56 -25.37 -20.42
CA VAL A 454 33.81 -26.32 -19.33
C VAL A 454 35.31 -26.56 -19.24
N GLU A 455 35.93 -26.32 -18.08
CA GLU A 455 37.15 -27.03 -17.70
C GLU A 455 37.37 -27.06 -16.18
N GLN A 456 38.08 -28.08 -15.71
CA GLN A 456 38.22 -28.43 -14.28
C GLN A 456 39.33 -27.60 -13.58
N PRO A 457 39.30 -27.48 -12.24
CA PRO A 457 40.35 -26.79 -11.51
C PRO A 457 41.63 -27.63 -11.40
N SER A 458 42.78 -27.04 -11.74
CA SER A 458 44.10 -27.60 -11.44
C SER A 458 44.94 -26.66 -10.57
N THR A 459 45.88 -27.25 -9.84
CA THR A 459 46.60 -26.67 -8.69
C THR A 459 47.88 -25.90 -9.04
N ALA A 460 48.33 -25.11 -8.06
CA ALA A 460 49.67 -24.52 -7.89
C ALA A 460 50.04 -23.28 -8.74
N GLY A 461 50.78 -22.35 -8.10
CA GLY A 461 51.58 -21.32 -8.78
C GLY A 461 53.05 -21.49 -8.40
N PRO A 462 53.87 -20.43 -8.37
CA PRO A 462 53.91 -19.27 -9.26
C PRO A 462 55.30 -19.13 -9.94
N LYS A 463 55.40 -18.43 -11.09
CA LYS A 463 56.67 -17.83 -11.58
C LYS A 463 56.45 -16.82 -12.71
N ALA A 464 57.40 -15.90 -12.86
CA ALA A 464 57.53 -14.92 -13.95
C ALA A 464 58.05 -15.62 -15.25
N GLU A 465 58.21 -15.00 -16.42
CA GLU A 465 58.41 -13.57 -16.75
C GLU A 465 58.13 -13.31 -18.26
N GLU A 466 58.30 -12.05 -18.68
CA GLU A 466 58.47 -11.57 -20.08
C GLU A 466 57.29 -11.42 -21.07
N SER A 467 57.45 -10.36 -21.86
CA SER A 467 56.52 -9.62 -22.72
C SER A 467 56.41 -10.11 -24.17
N LEU A 468 55.28 -9.86 -24.83
CA LEU A 468 55.24 -9.54 -26.28
C LEU A 468 53.97 -8.76 -26.70
N GLU A 469 54.02 -8.18 -27.88
CA GLU A 469 53.40 -6.91 -28.29
C GLU A 469 51.89 -6.86 -28.57
N ALA A 470 51.36 -5.66 -28.29
CA ALA A 470 50.28 -4.92 -28.95
C ALA A 470 49.48 -5.52 -30.13
N THR A 471 48.14 -5.39 -30.04
CA THR A 471 47.31 -5.04 -31.21
C THR A 471 46.05 -4.27 -30.81
N LEU A 472 45.91 -3.03 -31.30
CA LEU A 472 44.70 -2.20 -31.18
C LEU A 472 43.70 -2.54 -32.31
N PRO A 473 42.39 -2.40 -32.06
CA PRO A 473 41.61 -1.59 -32.99
C PRO A 473 40.56 -0.65 -32.35
N LYS A 474 40.74 0.64 -32.65
CA LYS A 474 39.73 1.61 -33.11
C LYS A 474 38.38 1.68 -32.38
N ARG A 475 38.28 2.70 -31.52
CA ARG A 475 37.04 3.40 -31.14
C ARG A 475 36.43 4.08 -32.39
N LYS A 476 35.13 3.90 -32.65
CA LYS A 476 34.33 4.80 -33.50
C LYS A 476 33.27 5.49 -32.64
N SER A 477 33.10 6.79 -32.84
CA SER A 477 32.13 7.65 -32.16
C SER A 477 30.83 7.77 -32.97
N VAL A 478 29.71 7.88 -32.24
CA VAL A 478 28.56 8.79 -32.48
C VAL A 478 28.06 8.91 -33.93
N PHE A 479 26.79 8.52 -34.18
CA PHE A 479 25.74 9.49 -34.53
C PHE A 479 24.33 8.86 -34.68
N HIS A 480 23.34 9.76 -34.56
CA HIS A 480 21.97 9.72 -35.09
C HIS A 480 20.99 8.60 -34.71
N ILE A 481 19.95 9.04 -33.99
CA ILE A 481 18.62 8.45 -34.00
C ILE A 481 17.97 8.77 -35.36
N GLU A 482 17.43 7.75 -36.04
CA GLU A 482 16.47 7.93 -37.14
C GLU A 482 15.37 6.87 -37.01
N TRP A 483 14.12 7.28 -37.17
CA TRP A 483 12.94 6.45 -36.87
C TRP A 483 12.31 5.97 -38.18
N SER A 484 12.62 4.75 -38.63
CA SER A 484 11.77 4.07 -39.65
C SER A 484 12.02 2.56 -39.80
N SER A 485 10.95 1.87 -40.25
CA SER A 485 10.93 0.54 -40.88
C SER A 485 11.06 -0.74 -40.03
N VAL A 486 9.90 -1.29 -39.62
CA VAL A 486 9.65 -2.74 -39.73
C VAL A 486 8.29 -2.95 -40.41
N TRP A 487 8.31 -3.11 -41.73
CA TRP A 487 7.18 -3.63 -42.50
C TRP A 487 7.70 -4.46 -43.67
N ARG A 488 7.62 -5.79 -43.56
CA ARG A 488 7.44 -6.65 -44.74
C ARG A 488 6.84 -8.01 -44.38
N ARG A 489 5.56 -8.18 -44.72
CA ARG A 489 4.91 -9.49 -44.85
C ARG A 489 5.61 -10.32 -45.93
N SER A 490 5.75 -11.62 -45.72
CA SER A 490 5.85 -12.56 -46.83
C SER A 490 4.49 -12.70 -47.52
N LYS A 491 4.51 -12.77 -48.86
CA LYS A 491 3.34 -13.05 -49.68
C LYS A 491 3.80 -14.06 -50.74
N GLY A 492 3.25 -15.27 -50.69
CA GLY A 492 3.61 -16.37 -51.58
C GLY A 492 2.43 -17.31 -51.73
N PHE A 493 1.50 -16.94 -52.61
CA PHE A 493 0.35 -17.77 -52.96
C PHE A 493 0.13 -17.66 -54.46
N GLY A 494 0.34 -18.77 -55.17
CA GLY A 494 0.02 -18.96 -56.58
C GLY A 494 -1.05 -20.05 -56.71
N ARG A 495 -2.02 -19.86 -57.60
CA ARG A 495 -3.14 -20.78 -57.83
C ARG A 495 -2.72 -22.07 -58.54
N GLY A 496 -3.51 -23.12 -58.33
CA GLY A 496 -3.60 -24.29 -59.20
C GLY A 496 -4.84 -25.12 -58.86
N GLU A 497 -5.86 -25.10 -59.73
CA GLU A 497 -7.04 -25.96 -59.65
C GLU A 497 -6.79 -27.25 -60.47
N HIS A 498 -7.26 -28.42 -59.98
CA HIS A 498 -8.00 -29.46 -60.74
C HIS A 498 -7.92 -30.86 -60.07
N GLN A 499 -9.10 -31.32 -59.62
CA GLN A 499 -9.81 -32.51 -60.14
C GLN A 499 -9.27 -33.96 -59.92
N GLU A 500 -10.16 -34.75 -59.29
CA GLU A 500 -10.44 -36.20 -59.41
C GLU A 500 -9.39 -37.18 -59.98
N ARG A 501 -9.16 -38.29 -59.25
CA ARG A 501 -9.62 -39.63 -59.68
C ARG A 501 -9.58 -40.71 -58.59
N GLN A 502 -10.55 -41.61 -58.66
CA GLN A 502 -10.58 -42.90 -57.94
C GLN A 502 -9.50 -43.86 -58.49
N THR A 503 -9.05 -44.85 -57.69
CA THR A 503 -9.27 -46.29 -57.98
C THR A 503 -8.76 -47.25 -56.88
N LYS A 504 -9.63 -48.22 -56.54
CA LYS A 504 -9.36 -49.65 -56.25
C LYS A 504 -8.54 -50.11 -55.02
N ASP A 505 -9.29 -50.69 -54.08
CA ASP A 505 -8.99 -51.90 -53.28
C ASP A 505 -8.36 -53.06 -54.12
N PRO A 506 -7.55 -54.00 -53.54
CA PRO A 506 -8.04 -54.92 -52.49
C PRO A 506 -7.09 -55.37 -51.35
N PHE A 507 -7.73 -55.76 -50.22
CA PHE A 507 -7.24 -56.63 -49.14
C PHE A 507 -7.03 -58.10 -49.62
N PRO A 508 -6.54 -59.10 -48.81
CA PRO A 508 -6.32 -59.12 -47.35
C PRO A 508 -4.99 -59.77 -46.86
N TYR A 509 -4.76 -59.77 -45.53
CA TYR A 509 -4.62 -61.00 -44.72
C TYR A 509 -4.56 -60.69 -43.20
N GLN A 510 -5.22 -61.52 -42.39
CA GLN A 510 -5.16 -61.51 -40.91
C GLN A 510 -4.35 -62.72 -40.41
N TYR A 511 -3.86 -62.67 -39.17
CA TYR A 511 -3.79 -63.88 -38.34
C TYR A 511 -3.99 -63.59 -36.83
N ARG A 512 -4.89 -64.33 -36.19
CA ARG A 512 -5.10 -64.42 -34.74
C ARG A 512 -5.30 -65.89 -34.38
N LYS A 513 -4.82 -66.33 -33.22
CA LYS A 513 -4.95 -67.73 -32.72
C LYS A 513 -5.93 -67.81 -31.53
N PRO A 514 -6.41 -69.02 -31.15
CA PRO A 514 -7.85 -69.23 -30.96
C PRO A 514 -8.23 -69.79 -29.57
N THR A 515 -9.52 -70.07 -29.36
CA THR A 515 -10.00 -71.02 -28.35
C THR A 515 -11.23 -71.75 -28.90
N VAL A 516 -11.51 -72.95 -28.37
CA VAL A 516 -12.37 -74.00 -28.93
C VAL A 516 -13.78 -73.98 -28.32
N GLU A 517 -14.80 -74.31 -29.12
CA GLU A 517 -16.13 -74.72 -28.64
C GLU A 517 -16.32 -76.24 -28.82
N LEU A 518 -17.14 -76.83 -27.95
CA LEU A 518 -17.65 -78.19 -28.06
C LEU A 518 -19.18 -78.11 -28.21
N LEU A 519 -19.74 -78.87 -29.15
CA LEU A 519 -21.18 -78.98 -29.37
C LEU A 519 -21.84 -79.93 -28.37
N ASP A 520 -23.11 -79.67 -28.08
CA ASP A 520 -24.14 -80.72 -28.00
C ASP A 520 -25.47 -80.15 -28.52
N LEU A 521 -26.34 -81.03 -29.02
CA LEU A 521 -27.53 -80.68 -29.81
C LEU A 521 -28.59 -81.76 -29.58
N ASP A 522 -29.83 -81.40 -29.23
CA ASP A 522 -31.00 -82.17 -29.69
C ASP A 522 -32.40 -81.57 -29.47
N THR A 523 -33.23 -81.79 -30.51
CA THR A 523 -34.71 -81.96 -30.61
C THR A 523 -35.76 -80.93 -30.15
N MET A 524 -36.80 -80.83 -31.00
CA MET A 524 -38.15 -80.24 -30.82
C MET A 524 -39.05 -81.29 -30.09
N GLU A 525 -40.20 -81.07 -29.45
CA GLU A 525 -41.48 -80.34 -29.69
C GLU A 525 -42.23 -80.19 -28.32
N GLU A 526 -43.41 -79.60 -28.08
CA GLU A 526 -44.48 -78.88 -28.83
C GLU A 526 -45.09 -77.83 -27.83
N SER A 527 -45.69 -76.69 -28.19
CA SER A 527 -47.10 -76.54 -28.63
C SER A 527 -47.55 -75.06 -28.50
N SER A 528 -48.69 -74.72 -29.11
CA SER A 528 -49.47 -73.45 -29.06
C SER A 528 -49.61 -72.79 -27.66
N GLU A 529 -49.81 -71.47 -27.45
CA GLU A 529 -50.43 -70.45 -28.33
C GLU A 529 -50.20 -68.98 -27.84
N ILE A 530 -50.50 -68.01 -28.71
CA ILE A 530 -50.83 -66.58 -28.47
C ILE A 530 -49.70 -65.56 -28.18
N LYS A 531 -49.80 -64.47 -28.94
CA LYS A 531 -48.86 -63.38 -29.20
C LYS A 531 -49.00 -62.22 -28.20
N VAL A 532 -47.90 -61.79 -27.58
CA VAL A 532 -47.76 -60.42 -27.01
C VAL A 532 -46.47 -59.78 -27.54
N GLU A 533 -46.61 -58.57 -28.07
CA GLU A 533 -45.59 -57.88 -28.85
C GLU A 533 -44.58 -57.15 -27.94
N THR A 534 -43.31 -57.59 -27.92
CA THR A 534 -42.29 -57.07 -26.99
C THR A 534 -41.53 -55.85 -27.52
N ASN A 535 -41.88 -54.67 -27.00
CA ASN A 535 -41.17 -53.39 -27.19
C ASN A 535 -39.79 -53.35 -26.48
N ILE A 536 -38.86 -54.25 -26.82
CA ILE A 536 -37.53 -54.36 -26.15
C ILE A 536 -36.40 -53.64 -26.89
N SER A 537 -36.57 -53.28 -28.18
CA SER A 537 -35.50 -52.65 -28.98
C SER A 537 -35.34 -51.13 -28.81
N LYS A 538 -36.28 -50.43 -28.14
CA LYS A 538 -36.22 -48.97 -27.97
C LYS A 538 -35.53 -48.49 -26.69
N THR A 539 -35.58 -49.26 -25.61
CA THR A 539 -35.06 -48.85 -24.29
C THR A 539 -33.53 -48.80 -24.22
N SER A 540 -32.81 -49.74 -24.83
CA SER A 540 -31.34 -49.76 -24.84
C SER A 540 -30.72 -48.62 -25.69
N TRP A 541 -31.37 -48.23 -26.78
CA TRP A 541 -30.94 -47.10 -27.61
C TRP A 541 -31.16 -45.76 -26.92
N ILE A 542 -32.28 -45.59 -26.21
CA ILE A 542 -32.54 -44.41 -25.38
C ILE A 542 -31.51 -44.33 -24.24
N GLN A 543 -31.22 -45.44 -23.55
CA GLN A 543 -30.28 -45.46 -22.42
C GLN A 543 -28.82 -45.18 -22.85
N SER A 544 -28.38 -45.70 -24.01
CA SER A 544 -27.06 -45.39 -24.57
C SER A 544 -26.96 -43.97 -25.14
N SER A 545 -28.03 -43.45 -25.75
CA SER A 545 -28.13 -42.06 -26.19
C SER A 545 -28.12 -41.08 -25.01
N MET A 546 -28.84 -41.37 -23.93
CA MET A 546 -28.81 -40.58 -22.69
C MET A 546 -27.43 -40.61 -22.02
N ALA A 547 -26.74 -41.75 -22.01
CA ALA A 547 -25.37 -41.85 -21.49
C ALA A 547 -24.35 -41.08 -22.36
N ALA A 548 -24.51 -41.09 -23.68
CA ALA A 548 -23.67 -40.31 -24.61
C ALA A 548 -23.95 -38.80 -24.52
N CYS A 549 -25.23 -38.42 -24.38
CA CYS A 549 -25.66 -37.05 -24.13
C CYS A 549 -25.11 -36.54 -22.79
N GLY A 550 -25.25 -37.33 -21.71
CA GLY A 550 -24.69 -37.04 -20.39
C GLY A 550 -23.18 -36.87 -20.41
N LYS A 551 -22.44 -37.70 -21.17
CA LYS A 551 -20.99 -37.53 -21.36
C LYS A 551 -20.63 -36.25 -22.13
N ARG A 552 -21.42 -35.85 -23.15
CA ARG A 552 -21.22 -34.56 -23.85
C ARG A 552 -21.50 -33.37 -22.93
N ILE A 553 -22.60 -33.41 -22.17
CA ILE A 553 -22.99 -32.36 -21.22
C ILE A 553 -21.94 -32.25 -20.09
N SER A 554 -21.51 -33.37 -19.52
CA SER A 554 -20.44 -33.41 -18.52
C SER A 554 -19.12 -32.84 -19.05
N LYS A 555 -18.74 -33.15 -20.30
CA LYS A 555 -17.55 -32.57 -20.93
C LYS A 555 -17.70 -31.06 -21.18
N ALA A 556 -18.87 -30.60 -21.63
CA ALA A 556 -19.16 -29.18 -21.83
C ALA A 556 -19.14 -28.38 -20.51
N LEU A 557 -19.74 -28.94 -19.45
CA LEU A 557 -19.68 -28.39 -18.10
C LEU A 557 -18.23 -28.27 -17.61
N SER A 558 -17.40 -29.29 -17.85
CA SER A 558 -15.99 -29.28 -17.44
C SER A 558 -15.18 -28.09 -17.98
N TYR A 559 -15.55 -27.51 -19.14
CA TYR A 559 -14.89 -26.31 -19.69
C TYR A 559 -15.27 -25.01 -18.97
N ILE A 560 -16.43 -24.96 -18.30
CA ILE A 560 -16.98 -23.75 -17.66
C ILE A 560 -16.94 -23.80 -16.13
N THR A 561 -16.84 -24.98 -15.53
CA THR A 561 -16.73 -25.18 -14.08
C THR A 561 -15.32 -24.94 -13.53
N GLY A 562 -15.20 -24.69 -12.22
CA GLY A 562 -13.92 -24.45 -11.57
C GLY A 562 -13.22 -23.20 -12.12
N GLU A 563 -11.90 -23.28 -12.30
CA GLU A 563 -11.08 -22.12 -12.69
C GLU A 563 -11.02 -21.82 -14.21
N MET A 564 -11.74 -22.60 -15.04
CA MET A 564 -11.67 -22.54 -16.52
C MET A 564 -10.23 -22.54 -17.07
N LYS A 565 -9.39 -23.49 -16.61
CA LYS A 565 -7.94 -23.53 -16.95
C LYS A 565 -7.67 -23.59 -18.45
N GLU A 566 -8.39 -24.44 -19.17
CA GLU A 566 -8.25 -24.60 -20.63
C GLU A 566 -8.59 -23.29 -21.39
N CYS A 567 -9.53 -22.49 -20.86
CA CYS A 567 -9.83 -21.16 -21.40
C CYS A 567 -8.67 -20.19 -21.17
N GLY A 568 -8.15 -20.13 -19.93
CA GLY A 568 -6.99 -19.31 -19.58
C GLY A 568 -5.73 -19.68 -20.35
N GLU A 569 -5.51 -20.97 -20.62
CA GLU A 569 -4.41 -21.45 -21.48
C GLU A 569 -4.61 -21.06 -22.94
N GLY A 570 -5.80 -21.29 -23.51
CA GLY A 570 -6.13 -20.89 -24.88
C GLY A 570 -6.12 -19.37 -25.13
N LEU A 571 -6.12 -18.57 -24.07
CA LEU A 571 -6.01 -17.10 -24.10
C LEU A 571 -4.55 -16.58 -24.10
N LYS A 572 -3.57 -17.37 -23.63
CA LYS A 572 -2.15 -16.94 -23.56
C LYS A 572 -1.58 -16.55 -24.92
N ASP A 573 -2.01 -17.21 -25.98
CA ASP A 573 -1.59 -16.96 -27.36
C ASP A 573 -2.47 -15.93 -28.09
N LYS A 574 -3.39 -15.25 -27.39
CA LYS A 574 -4.30 -14.24 -27.95
C LYS A 574 -3.83 -12.82 -27.65
N SER A 575 -4.44 -11.85 -28.32
CA SER A 575 -4.17 -10.42 -28.11
C SER A 575 -4.17 -10.05 -26.61
N PRO A 576 -3.22 -9.21 -26.14
CA PRO A 576 -3.18 -8.74 -24.75
C PRO A 576 -4.50 -8.14 -24.25
N VAL A 577 -5.33 -7.60 -25.15
CA VAL A 577 -6.67 -7.07 -24.80
C VAL A 577 -7.60 -8.17 -24.29
N PHE A 578 -7.61 -9.35 -24.93
CA PHE A 578 -8.44 -10.48 -24.47
C PHE A 578 -7.93 -11.06 -23.16
N GLN A 579 -6.61 -11.10 -22.97
CA GLN A 579 -6.01 -11.50 -21.70
C GLN A 579 -6.39 -10.53 -20.59
N PHE A 580 -6.28 -9.22 -20.83
CA PHE A 580 -6.67 -8.19 -19.85
C PHE A 580 -8.15 -8.27 -19.46
N ILE A 581 -9.05 -8.52 -20.43
CA ILE A 581 -10.49 -8.71 -20.15
C ILE A 581 -10.72 -9.96 -19.28
N ASP A 582 -10.06 -11.09 -19.56
CA ASP A 582 -10.13 -12.28 -18.72
C ASP A 582 -9.63 -12.02 -17.30
N TRP A 583 -8.51 -11.29 -17.14
CA TRP A 583 -7.96 -10.91 -15.83
C TRP A 583 -8.91 -10.00 -15.03
N VAL A 584 -9.55 -9.03 -15.70
CA VAL A 584 -10.57 -8.16 -15.09
C VAL A 584 -11.79 -8.96 -14.67
N LEU A 585 -12.32 -9.85 -15.52
CA LEU A 585 -13.48 -10.68 -15.19
C LEU A 585 -13.18 -11.68 -14.05
N ARG A 586 -11.99 -12.30 -14.03
CA ARG A 586 -11.52 -13.08 -12.87
C ARG A 586 -11.40 -12.20 -11.63
N GLY A 587 -10.92 -10.97 -11.78
CA GLY A 587 -10.89 -9.96 -10.72
C GLY A 587 -12.28 -9.68 -10.12
N MET A 588 -13.32 -9.56 -10.96
CA MET A 588 -14.70 -9.40 -10.50
C MET A 588 -15.16 -10.59 -9.63
N SER A 589 -14.82 -11.83 -10.00
CA SER A 589 -15.25 -13.02 -9.25
C SER A 589 -14.40 -13.35 -8.02
N GLN A 590 -13.15 -12.90 -7.97
CA GLN A 590 -12.22 -13.20 -6.88
C GLN A 590 -12.61 -12.59 -5.52
N VAL A 591 -13.53 -11.61 -5.49
CA VAL A 591 -14.14 -11.10 -4.25
C VAL A 591 -14.74 -12.23 -3.39
N MET A 592 -15.29 -13.27 -4.04
CA MET A 592 -15.82 -14.47 -3.37
C MET A 592 -14.93 -15.71 -3.60
N PHE A 593 -13.63 -15.49 -3.77
CA PHE A 593 -12.59 -16.50 -4.02
C PHE A 593 -12.78 -17.36 -5.29
N VAL A 594 -13.54 -16.85 -6.26
CA VAL A 594 -13.79 -17.55 -7.53
C VAL A 594 -12.84 -17.04 -8.61
N ASN A 595 -12.10 -17.96 -9.25
CA ASN A 595 -11.17 -17.69 -10.34
C ASN A 595 -11.81 -18.04 -11.70
N ASN A 596 -12.93 -17.42 -12.08
CA ASN A 596 -13.73 -17.86 -13.22
C ASN A 596 -14.34 -16.65 -13.99
N PRO A 597 -13.94 -16.40 -15.25
CA PRO A 597 -14.38 -15.22 -16.01
C PRO A 597 -15.87 -15.26 -16.39
N LEU A 598 -16.47 -16.44 -16.54
CA LEU A 598 -17.92 -16.57 -16.76
C LEU A 598 -18.70 -16.18 -15.49
N SER A 599 -18.21 -16.60 -14.33
CA SER A 599 -18.76 -16.20 -13.02
C SER A 599 -18.61 -14.68 -12.82
N GLY A 600 -17.46 -14.13 -13.18
CA GLY A 600 -17.23 -12.67 -13.20
C GLY A 600 -18.19 -11.91 -14.11
N THR A 601 -18.50 -12.47 -15.28
CA THR A 601 -19.50 -11.90 -16.22
C THR A 601 -20.90 -11.91 -15.61
N LEU A 602 -21.31 -13.00 -14.96
CA LEU A 602 -22.59 -13.08 -14.24
C LEU A 602 -22.65 -12.10 -13.06
N ILE A 603 -21.54 -11.90 -12.34
CA ILE A 603 -21.43 -10.91 -11.27
C ILE A 603 -21.58 -9.48 -11.83
N VAL A 604 -20.91 -9.14 -12.94
CA VAL A 604 -21.10 -7.84 -13.61
C VAL A 604 -22.57 -7.62 -14.01
N LEU A 605 -23.22 -8.64 -14.57
CA LEU A 605 -24.66 -8.58 -14.89
C LEU A 605 -25.53 -8.35 -13.64
N GLY A 606 -25.22 -9.04 -12.54
CA GLY A 606 -25.89 -8.82 -11.24
C GLY A 606 -25.69 -7.41 -10.68
N LEU A 607 -24.49 -6.83 -10.85
CA LEU A 607 -24.21 -5.44 -10.48
C LEU A 607 -25.02 -4.45 -11.32
N PHE A 608 -25.18 -4.69 -12.63
CA PHE A 608 -26.07 -3.86 -13.47
C PHE A 608 -27.56 -4.00 -13.10
N VAL A 609 -27.98 -5.16 -12.58
CA VAL A 609 -29.33 -5.38 -12.02
C VAL A 609 -29.52 -4.70 -10.65
N GLN A 610 -28.45 -4.48 -9.90
CA GLN A 610 -28.46 -3.66 -8.69
C GLN A 610 -28.52 -2.16 -9.05
N ASN A 611 -27.45 -1.66 -9.65
CA ASN A 611 -27.29 -0.26 -10.02
C ASN A 611 -26.17 -0.11 -11.08
N PRO A 612 -26.46 0.40 -12.30
CA PRO A 612 -25.46 0.62 -13.33
C PRO A 612 -24.30 1.54 -12.94
N TRP A 613 -24.53 2.54 -12.08
CA TRP A 613 -23.47 3.45 -11.62
C TRP A 613 -22.46 2.72 -10.72
N TRP A 614 -22.94 1.85 -9.84
CA TRP A 614 -22.10 1.03 -8.96
C TRP A 614 -21.31 0.02 -9.82
N ALA A 615 -21.97 -0.62 -10.79
CA ALA A 615 -21.30 -1.52 -11.75
C ALA A 615 -20.16 -0.81 -12.52
N ILE A 616 -20.40 0.40 -13.05
CA ILE A 616 -19.38 1.21 -13.74
C ILE A 616 -18.20 1.51 -12.80
N SER A 617 -18.49 1.95 -11.57
CA SER A 617 -17.46 2.33 -10.58
C SER A 617 -16.61 1.12 -10.14
N GLY A 618 -17.26 -0.02 -9.88
CA GLY A 618 -16.57 -1.28 -9.57
C GLY A 618 -15.72 -1.81 -10.71
N CYS A 619 -16.23 -1.81 -11.95
CA CYS A 619 -15.45 -2.19 -13.12
C CYS A 619 -14.25 -1.25 -13.33
N LEU A 620 -14.42 0.06 -13.15
CA LEU A 620 -13.32 1.03 -13.24
C LEU A 620 -12.24 0.74 -12.19
N GLY A 621 -12.62 0.53 -10.92
CA GLY A 621 -11.66 0.21 -9.86
C GLY A 621 -10.89 -1.08 -10.13
N THR A 622 -11.57 -2.10 -10.68
CA THR A 622 -10.94 -3.37 -11.10
C THR A 622 -9.89 -3.16 -12.20
N ILE A 623 -10.24 -2.39 -13.23
CA ILE A 623 -9.36 -2.06 -14.36
C ILE A 623 -8.12 -1.30 -13.85
N MET A 624 -8.31 -0.31 -12.98
CA MET A 624 -7.23 0.53 -12.47
C MET A 624 -6.31 -0.21 -11.49
N SER A 625 -6.86 -1.06 -10.63
CA SER A 625 -6.06 -1.94 -9.76
C SER A 625 -5.25 -2.96 -10.57
N THR A 626 -5.85 -3.56 -11.60
CA THR A 626 -5.14 -4.49 -12.51
C THR A 626 -4.04 -3.76 -13.31
N LEU A 627 -4.31 -2.55 -13.81
CA LEU A 627 -3.32 -1.74 -14.52
C LEU A 627 -2.16 -1.30 -13.60
N ALA A 628 -2.46 -0.87 -12.37
CA ALA A 628 -1.44 -0.54 -11.39
C ALA A 628 -0.55 -1.75 -11.05
N ALA A 629 -1.12 -2.96 -10.92
CA ALA A 629 -0.33 -4.18 -10.73
C ALA A 629 0.58 -4.50 -11.93
N LEU A 630 0.15 -4.20 -13.16
CA LEU A 630 0.98 -4.33 -14.36
C LEU A 630 2.15 -3.33 -14.36
N ILE A 631 1.90 -2.07 -13.99
CA ILE A 631 2.89 -0.98 -13.88
C ILE A 631 3.92 -1.27 -12.78
N LEU A 632 3.45 -1.75 -11.63
CA LEU A 632 4.28 -2.15 -10.48
C LEU A 632 4.96 -3.51 -10.67
N SER A 633 4.94 -4.09 -11.89
CA SER A 633 5.51 -5.41 -12.23
C SER A 633 5.24 -6.49 -11.18
N GLN A 634 4.00 -6.56 -10.69
CA GLN A 634 3.57 -7.64 -9.79
C GLN A 634 3.57 -8.99 -10.52
N ASP A 635 3.47 -10.08 -9.77
CA ASP A 635 3.49 -11.43 -10.35
C ASP A 635 2.38 -11.60 -11.41
N ARG A 636 2.80 -12.04 -12.61
CA ARG A 636 1.90 -12.25 -13.73
C ARG A 636 0.93 -13.40 -13.49
N SER A 637 1.27 -14.40 -12.67
CA SER A 637 0.33 -15.49 -12.36
C SER A 637 -0.80 -15.00 -11.43
N ALA A 638 -0.48 -14.20 -10.41
CA ALA A 638 -1.45 -13.56 -9.53
C ALA A 638 -2.34 -12.55 -10.26
N ILE A 639 -1.79 -11.74 -11.18
CA ILE A 639 -2.57 -10.85 -12.05
C ILE A 639 -3.52 -11.68 -12.93
N ALA A 640 -3.02 -12.74 -13.57
CA ALA A 640 -3.83 -13.57 -14.46
C ALA A 640 -4.95 -14.33 -13.72
N ALA A 641 -4.76 -14.68 -12.45
CA ALA A 641 -5.79 -15.24 -11.58
C ALA A 641 -6.78 -14.20 -11.03
N GLY A 642 -6.65 -12.90 -11.37
CA GLY A 642 -7.52 -11.82 -10.88
C GLY A 642 -7.21 -11.33 -9.45
N LEU A 643 -6.15 -11.83 -8.81
CA LEU A 643 -5.85 -11.52 -7.40
C LEU A 643 -5.46 -10.05 -7.14
N HIS A 644 -5.09 -9.31 -8.18
CA HIS A 644 -4.87 -7.86 -8.11
C HIS A 644 -6.08 -7.03 -8.58
N GLY A 645 -7.19 -7.65 -8.98
CA GLY A 645 -8.41 -6.95 -9.41
C GLY A 645 -9.44 -6.76 -8.29
N TYR A 646 -9.71 -7.81 -7.50
CA TYR A 646 -10.89 -7.87 -6.62
C TYR A 646 -10.97 -6.79 -5.52
N ASN A 647 -9.83 -6.36 -4.97
CA ASN A 647 -9.81 -5.25 -4.02
C ASN A 647 -10.26 -3.94 -4.69
N GLY A 648 -9.85 -3.70 -5.95
CA GLY A 648 -10.30 -2.56 -6.75
C GLY A 648 -11.79 -2.60 -7.08
N VAL A 649 -12.37 -3.80 -7.30
CA VAL A 649 -13.83 -3.99 -7.47
C VAL A 649 -14.58 -3.35 -6.30
N LEU A 650 -14.21 -3.76 -5.08
CA LEU A 650 -14.89 -3.34 -3.85
C LEU A 650 -14.62 -1.87 -3.52
N VAL A 651 -13.42 -1.35 -3.80
CA VAL A 651 -13.12 0.08 -3.65
C VAL A 651 -14.07 0.91 -4.53
N GLY A 652 -14.15 0.60 -5.82
CA GLY A 652 -15.04 1.32 -6.73
C GLY A 652 -16.53 1.21 -6.36
N LEU A 653 -16.98 0.03 -5.93
CA LEU A 653 -18.37 -0.18 -5.49
C LEU A 653 -18.71 0.60 -4.22
N LEU A 654 -17.96 0.39 -3.14
CA LEU A 654 -18.33 0.95 -1.83
C LEU A 654 -18.08 2.47 -1.76
N MET A 655 -17.18 3.02 -2.56
CA MET A 655 -17.07 4.48 -2.73
C MET A 655 -18.32 5.08 -3.39
N ALA A 656 -18.98 4.36 -4.32
CA ALA A 656 -20.25 4.77 -4.90
C ALA A 656 -21.42 4.59 -3.91
N VAL A 657 -21.49 3.45 -3.22
CA VAL A 657 -22.55 3.14 -2.23
C VAL A 657 -22.56 4.13 -1.06
N PHE A 658 -21.38 4.55 -0.58
CA PHE A 658 -21.27 5.48 0.55
C PHE A 658 -21.18 6.96 0.15
N SER A 659 -21.41 7.33 -1.12
CA SER A 659 -21.41 8.74 -1.54
C SER A 659 -22.78 9.40 -1.37
N ASP A 660 -22.82 10.52 -0.65
CA ASP A 660 -24.04 11.30 -0.41
C ASP A 660 -24.48 12.13 -1.63
N LYS A 661 -23.63 12.22 -2.68
CA LYS A 661 -23.98 12.87 -3.96
C LYS A 661 -24.89 12.02 -4.85
N GLY A 662 -25.11 10.75 -4.51
CA GLY A 662 -25.93 9.83 -5.29
C GLY A 662 -25.30 9.37 -6.62
N ASP A 663 -26.13 8.81 -7.49
CA ASP A 663 -25.67 8.18 -8.72
C ASP A 663 -25.17 9.17 -9.79
N TYR A 664 -24.24 8.69 -10.62
CA TYR A 664 -23.65 9.44 -11.76
C TYR A 664 -22.93 10.75 -11.38
N TYR A 665 -22.48 10.90 -10.14
CA TYR A 665 -21.55 11.95 -9.75
C TYR A 665 -20.14 11.68 -10.34
N TRP A 666 -19.95 12.05 -11.61
CA TRP A 666 -18.77 11.72 -12.42
C TRP A 666 -17.41 12.09 -11.78
N TRP A 667 -17.37 13.13 -10.95
CA TRP A 667 -16.16 13.50 -10.20
C TRP A 667 -15.67 12.39 -9.26
N LEU A 668 -16.55 11.52 -8.75
CA LEU A 668 -16.21 10.37 -7.92
C LEU A 668 -15.29 9.37 -8.63
N LEU A 669 -15.30 9.32 -9.97
CA LEU A 669 -14.41 8.44 -10.70
C LEU A 669 -12.92 8.79 -10.49
N LEU A 670 -12.59 10.05 -10.21
CA LEU A 670 -11.21 10.47 -9.93
C LEU A 670 -10.64 9.81 -8.66
N PRO A 671 -11.24 9.96 -7.46
CA PRO A 671 -10.76 9.24 -6.30
C PRO A 671 -10.94 7.72 -6.44
N VAL A 672 -11.95 7.19 -7.15
CA VAL A 672 -12.04 5.74 -7.43
C VAL A 672 -10.81 5.23 -8.18
N ILE A 673 -10.33 5.95 -9.19
CA ILE A 673 -9.08 5.62 -9.91
C ILE A 673 -7.90 5.63 -8.93
N VAL A 674 -7.68 6.75 -8.23
CA VAL A 674 -6.52 6.95 -7.35
C VAL A 674 -6.49 5.88 -6.24
N MET A 675 -7.60 5.69 -5.54
CA MET A 675 -7.69 4.73 -4.44
C MET A 675 -7.52 3.28 -4.93
N SER A 676 -8.13 2.91 -6.07
CA SER A 676 -7.97 1.57 -6.63
C SER A 676 -6.54 1.27 -7.09
N MET A 677 -5.78 2.26 -7.56
CA MET A 677 -4.37 2.10 -7.90
C MET A 677 -3.46 1.82 -6.68
N THR A 678 -3.93 2.08 -5.45
CA THR A 678 -3.18 1.74 -4.22
C THR A 678 -3.37 0.29 -3.76
N CYS A 679 -4.44 -0.38 -4.22
CA CYS A 679 -4.76 -1.75 -3.81
C CYS A 679 -3.62 -2.77 -4.08
N PRO A 680 -2.90 -2.75 -5.22
CA PRO A 680 -1.77 -3.64 -5.43
C PRO A 680 -0.58 -3.37 -4.50
N ILE A 681 -0.37 -2.11 -4.10
CA ILE A 681 0.70 -1.73 -3.15
C ILE A 681 0.40 -2.34 -1.78
N LEU A 682 -0.82 -2.12 -1.28
CA LEU A 682 -1.31 -2.71 -0.03
C LEU A 682 -1.32 -4.25 -0.08
N SER A 683 -1.74 -4.85 -1.20
CA SER A 683 -1.73 -6.30 -1.40
C SER A 683 -0.30 -6.86 -1.31
N SER A 684 0.66 -6.22 -1.97
CA SER A 684 2.07 -6.62 -1.95
C SER A 684 2.67 -6.48 -0.54
N ALA A 685 2.46 -5.34 0.11
CA ALA A 685 2.96 -5.05 1.44
C ALA A 685 2.43 -6.06 2.50
N LEU A 686 1.13 -6.33 2.48
CA LEU A 686 0.51 -7.32 3.35
C LEU A 686 1.00 -8.75 3.03
N SER A 687 1.20 -9.10 1.76
CA SER A 687 1.76 -10.40 1.36
C SER A 687 3.19 -10.61 1.87
N THR A 688 4.03 -9.56 1.88
CA THR A 688 5.39 -9.59 2.45
C THR A 688 5.39 -9.92 3.96
N ILE A 689 4.34 -9.53 4.70
CA ILE A 689 4.16 -9.89 6.10
C ILE A 689 3.56 -11.31 6.20
N PHE A 690 2.41 -11.54 5.55
CA PHE A 690 1.55 -12.72 5.75
C PHE A 690 2.11 -14.03 5.16
N SER A 691 2.98 -13.94 4.14
CA SER A 691 3.68 -15.10 3.58
C SER A 691 4.53 -15.87 4.61
N LYS A 692 4.96 -15.21 5.71
CA LYS A 692 5.66 -15.89 6.82
C LYS A 692 4.80 -16.91 7.57
N TRP A 693 3.46 -16.80 7.48
CA TRP A 693 2.48 -17.71 8.09
C TRP A 693 1.62 -18.46 7.05
N ASP A 694 1.97 -18.33 5.76
CA ASP A 694 1.18 -18.82 4.62
C ASP A 694 -0.29 -18.37 4.74
N LEU A 695 -0.52 -17.07 4.89
CA LEU A 695 -1.85 -16.45 5.01
C LEU A 695 -2.19 -15.58 3.79
N PRO A 696 -3.44 -15.61 3.30
CA PRO A 696 -3.88 -14.76 2.21
C PRO A 696 -4.15 -13.34 2.72
N VAL A 697 -3.99 -12.33 1.87
CA VAL A 697 -4.24 -10.92 2.26
C VAL A 697 -5.73 -10.57 2.37
N PHE A 698 -6.62 -11.41 1.81
CA PHE A 698 -8.06 -11.18 1.76
C PHE A 698 -8.43 -9.77 1.25
N THR A 699 -9.59 -9.27 1.63
CA THR A 699 -10.05 -7.92 1.30
C THR A 699 -9.46 -6.84 2.21
N LEU A 700 -8.36 -7.11 2.95
CA LEU A 700 -7.68 -6.08 3.76
C LEU A 700 -7.22 -4.87 2.92
N PRO A 701 -6.66 -5.01 1.70
CA PRO A 701 -6.33 -3.86 0.87
C PRO A 701 -7.55 -2.98 0.58
N PHE A 702 -8.70 -3.58 0.22
CA PHE A 702 -9.97 -2.87 0.07
C PHE A 702 -10.38 -2.15 1.36
N ASN A 703 -10.39 -2.86 2.48
CA ASN A 703 -10.87 -2.34 3.77
C ASN A 703 -10.02 -1.15 4.23
N ILE A 704 -8.69 -1.27 4.16
CA ILE A 704 -7.76 -0.16 4.43
C ILE A 704 -8.06 1.01 3.49
N THR A 705 -8.16 0.76 2.19
CA THR A 705 -8.36 1.80 1.15
C THR A 705 -9.68 2.56 1.34
N VAL A 706 -10.81 1.87 1.55
CA VAL A 706 -12.12 2.50 1.70
C VAL A 706 -12.27 3.16 3.07
N THR A 707 -11.80 2.54 4.17
CA THR A 707 -11.78 3.20 5.47
C THR A 707 -10.94 4.49 5.42
N LEU A 708 -9.80 4.50 4.70
CA LEU A 708 -8.99 5.70 4.50
C LEU A 708 -9.75 6.79 3.75
N TYR A 709 -10.38 6.44 2.61
CA TYR A 709 -11.13 7.39 1.79
C TYR A 709 -12.31 8.00 2.55
N LEU A 710 -13.13 7.16 3.20
CA LEU A 710 -14.31 7.61 3.95
C LEU A 710 -13.92 8.44 5.17
N ALA A 711 -12.79 8.15 5.82
CA ALA A 711 -12.27 8.97 6.92
C ALA A 711 -11.70 10.30 6.44
N ALA A 712 -10.98 10.34 5.31
CA ALA A 712 -10.38 11.57 4.77
C ALA A 712 -11.43 12.55 4.24
N THR A 713 -12.55 12.05 3.73
CA THR A 713 -13.67 12.85 3.22
C THR A 713 -14.69 13.11 4.32
N GLY A 714 -15.39 12.06 4.77
CA GLY A 714 -16.45 12.16 5.75
C GLY A 714 -17.70 12.87 5.22
N HIS A 715 -18.72 12.98 6.07
CA HIS A 715 -20.01 13.56 5.69
C HIS A 715 -19.92 15.04 5.29
N TYR A 716 -19.04 15.81 5.96
CA TYR A 716 -18.93 17.25 5.79
C TYR A 716 -17.98 17.70 4.66
N ASN A 717 -17.51 16.80 3.81
CA ASN A 717 -16.68 17.19 2.66
C ASN A 717 -17.50 17.94 1.60
N LEU A 718 -16.97 19.05 1.07
CA LEU A 718 -17.67 19.84 0.05
C LEU A 718 -17.82 19.08 -1.29
N PHE A 719 -16.76 18.39 -1.72
CA PHE A 719 -16.69 17.71 -3.02
C PHE A 719 -17.18 16.26 -2.96
N PHE A 720 -16.82 15.52 -1.92
CA PHE A 720 -17.04 14.08 -1.80
C PHE A 720 -17.71 13.72 -0.45
N PRO A 721 -18.86 14.31 -0.10
CA PRO A 721 -19.56 13.99 1.14
C PRO A 721 -19.95 12.50 1.15
N THR A 722 -19.73 11.86 2.30
CA THR A 722 -20.14 10.47 2.53
C THR A 722 -21.49 10.40 3.25
N VAL A 723 -22.18 9.28 3.14
CA VAL A 723 -23.38 9.00 3.93
C VAL A 723 -23.08 9.15 5.43
N LEU A 724 -23.93 9.86 6.16
CA LEU A 724 -23.77 10.08 7.60
C LEU A 724 -24.04 8.79 8.38
N LEU A 725 -23.02 8.30 9.08
CA LEU A 725 -23.12 7.16 9.99
C LEU A 725 -23.03 7.66 11.44
N GLN A 726 -23.96 7.23 12.29
CA GLN A 726 -24.04 7.64 13.69
C GLN A 726 -24.08 6.41 14.61
N PRO A 727 -23.52 6.50 15.82
CA PRO A 727 -23.66 5.45 16.83
C PRO A 727 -25.11 5.37 17.34
N ALA A 728 -25.54 4.15 17.69
CA ALA A 728 -26.86 3.93 18.26
C ALA A 728 -27.01 4.66 19.61
N SER A 729 -27.90 5.65 19.67
CA SER A 729 -28.12 6.51 20.85
C SER A 729 -29.22 6.00 21.79
N SER A 730 -30.01 5.02 21.37
CA SER A 730 -31.13 4.46 22.14
C SER A 730 -31.33 2.97 21.84
N VAL A 731 -31.95 2.25 22.79
CA VAL A 731 -32.39 0.86 22.58
C VAL A 731 -33.46 0.81 21.48
N PRO A 732 -33.34 -0.05 20.45
CA PRO A 732 -34.35 -0.17 19.40
C PRO A 732 -35.64 -0.79 19.94
N ASN A 733 -36.79 -0.27 19.52
CA ASN A 733 -38.09 -0.86 19.83
C ASN A 733 -38.37 -2.03 18.87
N ILE A 734 -38.43 -3.26 19.37
CA ILE A 734 -38.56 -4.47 18.54
C ILE A 734 -39.79 -5.27 18.97
N THR A 735 -40.81 -5.24 18.11
CA THR A 735 -42.03 -6.03 18.28
C THR A 735 -41.87 -7.41 17.62
N TRP A 736 -41.53 -8.43 18.40
CA TRP A 736 -41.24 -9.78 17.87
C TRP A 736 -42.38 -10.42 17.06
N SER A 737 -43.64 -10.02 17.29
CA SER A 737 -44.79 -10.51 16.50
C SER A 737 -44.86 -9.94 15.08
N GLU A 738 -44.07 -8.92 14.75
CA GLU A 738 -44.00 -8.30 13.41
C GLU A 738 -42.94 -8.95 12.50
N VAL A 739 -42.24 -9.99 12.98
CA VAL A 739 -41.20 -10.68 12.20
C VAL A 739 -41.77 -11.39 10.97
N GLN A 740 -41.22 -11.08 9.79
CA GLN A 740 -41.70 -11.60 8.52
C GLN A 740 -40.77 -12.71 8.01
N VAL A 741 -41.19 -13.97 8.20
CA VAL A 741 -40.43 -15.14 7.73
C VAL A 741 -40.08 -15.09 6.22
N PRO A 742 -40.94 -14.59 5.30
CA PRO A 742 -40.56 -14.42 3.90
C PRO A 742 -39.41 -13.42 3.69
N LEU A 743 -39.32 -12.37 4.51
CA LEU A 743 -38.22 -11.41 4.45
C LEU A 743 -36.92 -11.97 5.07
N LEU A 744 -37.02 -12.84 6.09
CA LEU A 744 -35.86 -13.62 6.57
C LEU A 744 -35.33 -14.57 5.48
N LEU A 745 -36.20 -15.26 4.74
CA LEU A 745 -35.78 -16.09 3.61
C LEU A 745 -35.15 -15.24 2.47
N ARG A 746 -35.70 -14.05 2.22
CA ARG A 746 -35.11 -13.07 1.28
C ARG A 746 -33.75 -12.53 1.77
N ALA A 747 -33.53 -12.41 3.07
CA ALA A 747 -32.28 -11.93 3.63
C ALA A 747 -31.07 -12.84 3.29
N ILE A 748 -31.30 -14.13 3.00
CA ILE A 748 -30.23 -15.08 2.62
C ILE A 748 -29.51 -14.66 1.32
N PRO A 749 -30.19 -14.54 0.15
CA PRO A 749 -29.56 -14.01 -1.06
C PRO A 749 -29.14 -12.54 -0.93
N VAL A 750 -29.90 -11.70 -0.21
CA VAL A 750 -29.51 -10.29 0.00
C VAL A 750 -28.18 -10.18 0.77
N GLY A 751 -27.97 -10.98 1.82
CA GLY A 751 -26.70 -11.04 2.54
C GLY A 751 -25.51 -11.55 1.70
N ILE A 752 -25.79 -12.25 0.59
CA ILE A 752 -24.76 -12.61 -0.41
C ILE A 752 -24.54 -11.44 -1.39
N GLY A 753 -25.59 -10.71 -1.77
CA GLY A 753 -25.50 -9.45 -2.52
C GLY A 753 -24.65 -8.41 -1.79
N GLN A 754 -24.82 -8.27 -0.47
CA GLN A 754 -24.12 -7.31 0.37
C GLN A 754 -22.59 -7.53 0.44
N VAL A 755 -22.08 -8.67 -0.03
CA VAL A 755 -20.62 -8.85 -0.25
C VAL A 755 -20.06 -7.82 -1.23
N TYR A 756 -20.89 -7.35 -2.18
CA TYR A 756 -20.60 -6.28 -3.13
C TYR A 756 -21.41 -5.00 -2.83
N GLY A 757 -21.98 -4.87 -1.61
CA GLY A 757 -22.85 -3.75 -1.23
C GLY A 757 -24.23 -3.75 -1.91
N CYS A 758 -24.71 -4.88 -2.42
CA CYS A 758 -25.98 -4.98 -3.15
C CYS A 758 -27.13 -5.48 -2.26
N ASP A 759 -28.23 -4.73 -2.19
CA ASP A 759 -29.43 -5.08 -1.39
C ASP A 759 -30.55 -5.78 -2.21
N ASN A 760 -30.42 -5.84 -3.54
CA ASN A 760 -31.39 -6.48 -4.42
C ASN A 760 -31.30 -8.03 -4.32
N PRO A 761 -32.38 -8.74 -3.94
CA PRO A 761 -32.36 -10.20 -3.82
C PRO A 761 -32.09 -10.91 -5.15
N TRP A 762 -32.46 -10.30 -6.29
CA TRP A 762 -32.19 -10.86 -7.62
C TRP A 762 -30.69 -10.81 -7.95
N THR A 763 -30.00 -9.73 -7.58
CA THR A 763 -28.54 -9.63 -7.68
C THR A 763 -27.85 -10.69 -6.82
N GLY A 764 -28.29 -10.87 -5.57
CA GLY A 764 -27.83 -11.96 -4.70
C GLY A 764 -28.07 -13.36 -5.28
N GLY A 765 -29.22 -13.58 -5.92
CA GLY A 765 -29.55 -14.82 -6.64
C GLY A 765 -28.66 -15.06 -7.87
N ILE A 766 -28.36 -14.02 -8.64
CA ILE A 766 -27.42 -14.08 -9.77
C ILE A 766 -26.00 -14.41 -9.28
N PHE A 767 -25.57 -13.82 -8.15
CA PHE A 767 -24.29 -14.16 -7.53
C PHE A 767 -24.24 -15.62 -7.08
N LEU A 768 -25.30 -16.15 -6.45
CA LEU A 768 -25.41 -17.58 -6.13
C LEU A 768 -25.26 -18.48 -7.36
N ILE A 769 -25.89 -18.12 -8.49
CA ILE A 769 -25.73 -18.85 -9.76
C ILE A 769 -24.27 -18.78 -10.25
N ALA A 770 -23.62 -17.62 -10.17
CA ALA A 770 -22.21 -17.46 -10.53
C ALA A 770 -21.29 -18.34 -9.66
N LEU A 771 -21.51 -18.37 -8.34
CA LEU A 771 -20.77 -19.27 -7.44
C LEU A 771 -21.01 -20.74 -7.79
N PHE A 772 -22.27 -21.13 -8.05
CA PHE A 772 -22.63 -22.51 -8.39
C PHE A 772 -21.98 -23.00 -9.69
N VAL A 773 -21.89 -22.13 -10.71
CA VAL A 773 -21.18 -22.42 -11.97
C VAL A 773 -19.71 -22.75 -11.72
N SER A 774 -19.04 -22.04 -10.81
CA SER A 774 -17.65 -22.34 -10.45
C SER A 774 -17.52 -23.55 -9.52
N SER A 775 -18.25 -23.58 -8.41
CA SER A 775 -18.21 -24.63 -7.38
C SER A 775 -19.52 -24.67 -6.59
N PRO A 776 -20.27 -25.80 -6.66
CA PRO A 776 -21.42 -26.03 -5.79
C PRO A 776 -21.08 -25.95 -4.30
N LEU A 777 -19.87 -26.32 -3.86
CA LEU A 777 -19.45 -26.20 -2.46
C LEU A 777 -19.22 -24.74 -2.01
N ILE A 778 -18.71 -23.87 -2.89
CA ILE A 778 -18.65 -22.42 -2.60
C ILE A 778 -20.06 -21.85 -2.46
N CYS A 779 -20.96 -22.18 -3.40
CA CYS A 779 -22.35 -21.76 -3.37
C CYS A 779 -23.08 -22.22 -2.09
N LEU A 780 -22.85 -23.46 -1.65
CA LEU A 780 -23.43 -24.01 -0.43
C LEU A 780 -22.96 -23.25 0.82
N HIS A 781 -21.65 -23.04 0.98
CA HIS A 781 -21.12 -22.32 2.14
C HIS A 781 -21.48 -20.82 2.11
N ALA A 782 -21.69 -20.23 0.93
CA ALA A 782 -22.22 -18.87 0.83
C ALA A 782 -23.62 -18.77 1.45
N ALA A 783 -24.54 -19.66 1.05
CA ALA A 783 -25.90 -19.70 1.59
C ALA A 783 -25.94 -20.02 3.09
N ILE A 784 -25.11 -20.97 3.56
CA ILE A 784 -24.99 -21.30 4.98
C ILE A 784 -24.43 -20.11 5.75
N GLY A 785 -23.36 -19.46 5.28
CA GLY A 785 -22.75 -18.31 5.95
C GLY A 785 -23.72 -17.14 6.10
N SER A 786 -24.46 -16.78 5.04
CA SER A 786 -25.49 -15.75 5.09
C SER A 786 -26.59 -16.09 6.11
N THR A 787 -27.05 -17.35 6.11
CA THR A 787 -28.06 -17.86 7.07
C THR A 787 -27.55 -17.80 8.52
N MET A 788 -26.29 -18.19 8.77
CA MET A 788 -25.68 -18.14 10.10
C MET A 788 -25.51 -16.70 10.59
N GLY A 789 -25.15 -15.76 9.72
CA GLY A 789 -25.06 -14.34 10.07
C GLY A 789 -26.39 -13.73 10.47
N MET A 790 -27.46 -14.04 9.72
CA MET A 790 -28.84 -13.68 10.08
C MET A 790 -29.24 -14.28 11.44
N LEU A 791 -29.00 -15.57 11.67
CA LEU A 791 -29.37 -16.25 12.92
C LEU A 791 -28.60 -15.72 14.13
N ALA A 792 -27.30 -15.47 14.00
CA ALA A 792 -26.47 -14.89 15.06
C ALA A 792 -27.01 -13.52 15.53
N VAL A 793 -27.46 -12.70 14.57
CA VAL A 793 -27.88 -11.33 14.85
C VAL A 793 -29.36 -11.24 15.30
N LEU A 794 -30.19 -12.25 14.97
CA LEU A 794 -31.47 -12.45 15.65
C LEU A 794 -31.27 -12.71 17.16
N CYS A 795 -30.25 -13.47 17.57
CA CYS A 795 -29.93 -13.67 18.99
C CYS A 795 -29.56 -12.37 19.74
N PHE A 796 -29.21 -11.29 19.03
CA PHE A 796 -28.88 -9.99 19.62
C PHE A 796 -30.06 -9.05 19.76
N SER A 797 -31.26 -9.38 19.26
CA SER A 797 -32.35 -8.39 19.11
C SER A 797 -31.91 -7.15 18.31
N THR A 798 -31.31 -7.37 17.15
CA THR A 798 -31.04 -6.27 16.19
C THR A 798 -32.29 -5.93 15.38
N PRO A 799 -32.51 -4.66 14.99
CA PRO A 799 -33.67 -4.27 14.18
C PRO A 799 -33.86 -5.14 12.93
N PHE A 800 -35.11 -5.53 12.68
CA PHE A 800 -35.43 -6.43 11.58
C PHE A 800 -35.04 -5.85 10.21
N ASP A 801 -35.12 -4.54 10.01
CA ASP A 801 -34.74 -3.90 8.74
C ASP A 801 -33.26 -4.12 8.40
N THR A 802 -32.36 -4.01 9.38
CA THR A 802 -30.91 -4.31 9.23
C THR A 802 -30.69 -5.76 8.79
N ILE A 803 -31.51 -6.69 9.30
CA ILE A 803 -31.45 -8.11 8.97
C ILE A 803 -32.00 -8.35 7.55
N TYR A 804 -33.15 -7.75 7.20
CA TYR A 804 -33.77 -7.86 5.88
C TYR A 804 -32.93 -7.22 4.77
N PHE A 805 -32.16 -6.17 5.10
CA PHE A 805 -31.18 -5.54 4.22
C PHE A 805 -29.88 -6.37 4.06
N GLY A 806 -29.77 -7.52 4.74
CA GLY A 806 -28.67 -8.49 4.60
C GLY A 806 -27.33 -8.08 5.24
N LEU A 807 -27.28 -6.95 5.96
CA LEU A 807 -26.05 -6.41 6.56
C LEU A 807 -25.39 -7.35 7.58
N CYS A 808 -26.16 -8.30 8.11
CA CYS A 808 -25.68 -9.32 9.04
C CYS A 808 -25.04 -10.54 8.33
N GLY A 809 -25.32 -10.76 7.04
CA GLY A 809 -25.01 -12.01 6.34
C GLY A 809 -23.68 -12.01 5.58
N PHE A 810 -23.19 -10.87 5.09
CA PHE A 810 -22.09 -10.83 4.10
C PHE A 810 -20.71 -11.18 4.67
N ASN A 811 -20.38 -10.70 5.87
CA ASN A 811 -19.14 -11.07 6.56
C ASN A 811 -19.11 -12.58 6.88
N SER A 812 -20.22 -13.12 7.36
CA SER A 812 -20.41 -14.55 7.64
C SER A 812 -20.36 -15.41 6.37
N THR A 813 -20.89 -14.90 5.26
CA THR A 813 -20.80 -15.53 3.92
C THR A 813 -19.35 -15.75 3.51
N LEU A 814 -18.53 -14.68 3.49
CA LEU A 814 -17.11 -14.78 3.13
C LEU A 814 -16.32 -15.68 4.09
N ALA A 815 -16.55 -15.55 5.40
CA ALA A 815 -15.90 -16.38 6.40
C ALA A 815 -16.25 -17.88 6.25
N CYS A 816 -17.51 -18.20 5.97
CA CYS A 816 -17.96 -19.57 5.76
C CYS A 816 -17.34 -20.18 4.49
N ILE A 817 -17.27 -19.43 3.38
CA ILE A 817 -16.62 -19.89 2.15
C ILE A 817 -15.12 -20.13 2.38
N ALA A 818 -14.42 -19.20 3.04
CA ALA A 818 -12.98 -19.27 3.26
C ALA A 818 -12.56 -20.54 4.04
N ILE A 819 -13.29 -20.87 5.11
CA ILE A 819 -13.01 -22.05 5.94
C ILE A 819 -13.67 -23.32 5.36
N GLY A 820 -14.81 -23.19 4.67
CA GLY A 820 -15.65 -24.26 4.13
C GLY A 820 -15.12 -24.93 2.85
N GLY A 821 -13.81 -25.18 2.78
CA GLY A 821 -13.19 -25.90 1.66
C GLY A 821 -12.18 -25.10 0.84
N MET A 822 -12.14 -23.76 0.96
CA MET A 822 -11.18 -22.93 0.21
C MET A 822 -9.77 -23.02 0.79
N PHE A 823 -9.57 -22.60 2.05
CA PHE A 823 -8.25 -22.58 2.70
C PHE A 823 -8.03 -23.75 3.67
N TYR A 824 -9.11 -24.43 4.08
CA TYR A 824 -9.08 -25.75 4.72
C TYR A 824 -9.66 -26.80 3.76
N VAL A 825 -9.18 -28.05 3.86
CA VAL A 825 -9.79 -29.17 3.12
C VAL A 825 -11.18 -29.45 3.68
N ILE A 826 -12.19 -29.60 2.82
CA ILE A 826 -13.56 -29.86 3.25
C ILE A 826 -13.71 -31.27 3.85
N THR A 827 -13.99 -31.30 5.14
CA THR A 827 -14.31 -32.44 6.00
C THR A 827 -15.52 -32.03 6.88
N TRP A 828 -16.13 -32.96 7.61
CA TRP A 828 -17.23 -32.57 8.51
C TRP A 828 -16.73 -31.67 9.65
N GLN A 829 -15.48 -31.85 10.09
CA GLN A 829 -14.84 -31.02 11.11
C GLN A 829 -14.60 -29.59 10.61
N THR A 830 -14.08 -29.42 9.39
CA THR A 830 -13.85 -28.08 8.82
C THR A 830 -15.15 -27.41 8.38
N HIS A 831 -16.20 -28.17 8.05
CA HIS A 831 -17.54 -27.65 7.86
C HIS A 831 -18.13 -27.05 9.15
N LEU A 832 -18.02 -27.75 10.29
CA LEU A 832 -18.42 -27.19 11.60
C LEU A 832 -17.55 -25.98 11.98
N LEU A 833 -16.24 -26.02 11.68
CA LEU A 833 -15.34 -24.88 11.89
C LEU A 833 -15.73 -23.67 11.02
N ALA A 834 -16.24 -23.89 9.81
CA ALA A 834 -16.73 -22.85 8.91
C ALA A 834 -18.04 -22.22 9.42
N ILE A 835 -18.94 -23.00 10.01
CA ILE A 835 -20.12 -22.49 10.70
C ILE A 835 -19.72 -21.65 11.93
N ALA A 836 -18.79 -22.15 12.75
CA ALA A 836 -18.27 -21.40 13.90
C ALA A 836 -17.59 -20.08 13.49
N CYS A 837 -16.81 -20.08 12.40
CA CYS A 837 -16.19 -18.87 11.84
C CYS A 837 -17.24 -17.89 11.30
N ALA A 838 -18.28 -18.39 10.61
CA ALA A 838 -19.37 -17.58 10.09
C ALA A 838 -20.16 -16.89 11.21
N LEU A 839 -20.47 -17.61 12.30
CA LEU A 839 -21.04 -17.04 13.51
C LEU A 839 -20.09 -15.98 14.08
N PHE A 840 -18.84 -16.33 14.37
CA PHE A 840 -17.85 -15.40 14.95
C PHE A 840 -17.69 -14.11 14.11
N ALA A 841 -17.74 -14.18 12.79
CA ALA A 841 -17.72 -13.02 11.89
C ALA A 841 -18.97 -12.13 12.01
N ALA A 842 -20.13 -12.67 12.38
CA ALA A 842 -21.33 -11.89 12.70
C ALA A 842 -21.21 -11.16 14.04
N TYR A 843 -20.74 -11.87 15.09
CA TYR A 843 -20.47 -11.27 16.42
C TYR A 843 -19.47 -10.12 16.29
N LEU A 844 -18.34 -10.36 15.59
CA LEU A 844 -17.34 -9.34 15.32
C LEU A 844 -17.86 -8.22 14.40
N GLY A 845 -18.77 -8.54 13.49
CA GLY A 845 -19.45 -7.58 12.61
C GLY A 845 -20.26 -6.55 13.38
N ALA A 846 -21.11 -7.00 14.31
CA ALA A 846 -21.88 -6.12 15.18
C ALA A 846 -20.96 -5.27 16.09
N ALA A 847 -19.92 -5.87 16.66
CA ALA A 847 -18.96 -5.16 17.51
C ALA A 847 -18.22 -4.05 16.76
N LEU A 848 -17.68 -4.34 15.56
CA LEU A 848 -16.96 -3.36 14.75
C LEU A 848 -17.90 -2.31 14.14
N ALA A 849 -19.14 -2.64 13.80
CA ALA A 849 -20.14 -1.65 13.37
C ALA A 849 -20.35 -0.58 14.45
N ASN A 850 -20.56 -1.01 15.70
CA ASN A 850 -20.72 -0.10 16.83
C ASN A 850 -19.45 0.74 17.06
N MET A 851 -18.26 0.12 17.07
CA MET A 851 -17.00 0.85 17.27
C MET A 851 -16.72 1.87 16.16
N PHE A 852 -16.91 1.50 14.88
CA PHE A 852 -16.57 2.37 13.76
C PHE A 852 -17.59 3.49 13.56
N SER A 853 -18.85 3.29 13.96
CA SER A 853 -19.89 4.33 13.93
C SER A 853 -19.55 5.56 14.80
N VAL A 854 -18.75 5.40 15.85
CA VAL A 854 -18.22 6.52 16.66
C VAL A 854 -17.36 7.47 15.83
N PHE A 855 -16.65 6.93 14.83
CA PHE A 855 -15.81 7.68 13.89
C PHE A 855 -16.54 8.02 12.57
N GLY A 856 -17.85 7.75 12.47
CA GLY A 856 -18.62 7.92 11.24
C GLY A 856 -18.27 6.93 10.12
N LEU A 857 -17.72 5.75 10.46
CA LEU A 857 -17.18 4.79 9.48
C LEU A 857 -17.98 3.46 9.45
N PRO A 858 -18.10 2.81 8.28
CA PRO A 858 -18.69 1.48 8.15
C PRO A 858 -17.65 0.38 8.43
N PRO A 859 -18.05 -0.77 9.00
CA PRO A 859 -17.13 -1.89 9.28
C PRO A 859 -16.67 -2.63 8.00
N CYS A 860 -17.37 -2.45 6.88
CA CYS A 860 -17.10 -3.13 5.61
C CYS A 860 -16.85 -4.64 5.82
N THR A 861 -15.76 -5.19 5.27
CA THR A 861 -15.37 -6.60 5.45
C THR A 861 -14.19 -6.80 6.40
N TRP A 862 -13.88 -5.80 7.25
CA TRP A 862 -12.94 -5.98 8.37
C TRP A 862 -13.30 -7.18 9.27
N PRO A 863 -14.58 -7.42 9.64
CA PRO A 863 -14.95 -8.58 10.46
C PRO A 863 -14.57 -9.90 9.79
N PHE A 864 -14.93 -10.09 8.51
CA PHE A 864 -14.54 -11.26 7.73
C PHE A 864 -13.02 -11.46 7.74
N CYS A 865 -12.23 -10.44 7.41
CA CYS A 865 -10.77 -10.57 7.34
C CYS A 865 -10.18 -11.03 8.68
N LEU A 866 -10.56 -10.38 9.78
CA LEU A 866 -10.06 -10.68 11.11
C LEU A 866 -10.50 -12.07 11.59
N SER A 867 -11.77 -12.45 11.37
CA SER A 867 -12.28 -13.78 11.69
C SER A 867 -11.58 -14.87 10.89
N ALA A 868 -11.48 -14.74 9.56
CA ALA A 868 -10.86 -15.75 8.71
C ALA A 868 -9.36 -15.90 8.98
N LEU A 869 -8.62 -14.81 9.25
CA LEU A 869 -7.21 -14.86 9.63
C LEU A 869 -7.01 -15.53 11.00
N THR A 870 -7.84 -15.20 12.00
CA THR A 870 -7.81 -15.85 13.31
C THR A 870 -8.02 -17.35 13.20
N PHE A 871 -9.00 -17.77 12.40
CA PHE A 871 -9.29 -19.20 12.19
C PHE A 871 -8.23 -19.91 11.33
N LEU A 872 -7.53 -19.22 10.43
CA LEU A 872 -6.40 -19.78 9.66
C LEU A 872 -5.06 -19.81 10.43
N LEU A 873 -4.98 -19.12 11.57
CA LEU A 873 -3.89 -19.22 12.53
C LEU A 873 -4.12 -20.31 13.60
N LEU A 874 -5.30 -20.94 13.61
CA LEU A 874 -5.62 -22.04 14.52
C LEU A 874 -4.70 -23.24 14.25
N THR A 875 -3.89 -23.58 15.24
CA THR A 875 -3.14 -24.85 15.28
C THR A 875 -3.95 -25.93 15.96
N THR A 876 -3.86 -27.17 15.47
CA THR A 876 -4.61 -28.30 16.04
C THR A 876 -3.92 -29.63 15.75
N ASN A 877 -4.06 -30.57 16.67
CA ASN A 877 -3.55 -31.93 16.54
C ASN A 877 -4.54 -32.86 15.77
N ASN A 878 -5.70 -32.34 15.34
CA ASN A 878 -6.69 -33.12 14.58
C ASN A 878 -6.33 -33.16 13.08
N PRO A 879 -5.92 -34.32 12.52
CA PRO A 879 -5.47 -34.41 11.13
C PRO A 879 -6.58 -34.21 10.09
N ALA A 880 -7.85 -34.19 10.50
CA ALA A 880 -8.98 -33.87 9.63
C ALA A 880 -9.23 -32.37 9.45
N ILE A 881 -8.55 -31.52 10.24
CA ILE A 881 -8.56 -30.05 10.10
C ILE A 881 -7.24 -29.65 9.43
N TYR A 882 -7.18 -29.83 8.11
CA TYR A 882 -5.97 -29.59 7.32
C TYR A 882 -6.05 -28.27 6.55
N LYS A 883 -5.20 -27.30 6.92
CA LYS A 883 -4.99 -26.05 6.16
C LYS A 883 -4.21 -26.37 4.88
N LEU A 884 -4.69 -25.91 3.73
CA LEU A 884 -3.94 -26.06 2.47
C LEU A 884 -2.80 -25.05 2.39
N PRO A 885 -1.64 -25.44 1.81
CA PRO A 885 -0.64 -24.48 1.38
C PRO A 885 -1.22 -23.53 0.32
N LEU A 886 -1.00 -22.21 0.43
CA LEU A 886 -1.61 -21.23 -0.48
C LEU A 886 -1.31 -21.49 -1.95
N SER A 887 -0.09 -21.94 -2.26
CA SER A 887 0.34 -22.33 -3.63
C SER A 887 -0.43 -23.52 -4.25
N LYS A 888 -1.38 -24.10 -3.51
CA LYS A 888 -2.24 -25.24 -3.91
C LYS A 888 -3.73 -24.96 -3.78
N VAL A 889 -4.12 -23.80 -3.23
CA VAL A 889 -5.52 -23.38 -3.12
C VAL A 889 -6.08 -23.09 -4.51
N THR A 890 -7.23 -23.70 -4.82
CA THR A 890 -7.96 -23.51 -6.09
C THR A 890 -9.45 -23.36 -5.82
N TYR A 891 -10.19 -24.46 -5.67
CA TYR A 891 -11.60 -24.51 -5.28
C TYR A 891 -11.90 -25.81 -4.50
N PRO A 892 -12.96 -25.89 -3.69
CA PRO A 892 -13.10 -26.90 -2.63
C PRO A 892 -13.03 -28.35 -3.09
N GLU A 893 -13.64 -28.65 -4.24
CA GLU A 893 -13.65 -29.98 -4.85
C GLU A 893 -12.23 -30.40 -5.27
N ALA A 894 -11.48 -29.51 -5.93
CA ALA A 894 -10.09 -29.76 -6.35
C ALA A 894 -9.13 -29.80 -5.15
N ASN A 895 -9.30 -28.91 -4.18
CA ASN A 895 -8.55 -28.88 -2.92
C ASN A 895 -8.66 -30.22 -2.17
N ARG A 896 -9.87 -30.81 -2.15
CA ARG A 896 -10.11 -32.14 -1.55
C ARG A 896 -9.45 -33.26 -2.34
N ILE A 897 -9.51 -33.23 -3.68
CA ILE A 897 -8.83 -34.22 -4.55
C ILE A 897 -7.31 -34.16 -4.33
N TYR A 898 -6.72 -32.98 -4.25
CA TYR A 898 -5.31 -32.76 -3.96
C TYR A 898 -4.90 -33.41 -2.62
N TYR A 899 -5.63 -33.11 -1.54
CA TYR A 899 -5.39 -33.72 -0.22
C TYR A 899 -5.49 -35.25 -0.23
N LEU A 900 -6.53 -35.81 -0.85
CA LEU A 900 -6.69 -37.26 -0.96
C LEU A 900 -5.55 -37.93 -1.75
N SER A 901 -5.03 -37.25 -2.78
CA SER A 901 -3.87 -37.74 -3.53
C SER A 901 -2.58 -37.72 -2.69
N GLN A 902 -2.35 -36.66 -1.91
CA GLN A 902 -1.23 -36.58 -0.96
C GLN A 902 -1.31 -37.68 0.10
N GLU A 903 -2.49 -37.86 0.72
CA GLU A 903 -2.68 -38.86 1.77
C GLU A 903 -2.51 -40.29 1.24
N ARG A 904 -2.93 -40.57 0.00
CA ARG A 904 -2.66 -41.85 -0.68
C ARG A 904 -1.16 -42.08 -0.89
N ASN A 905 -0.43 -41.07 -1.36
CA ASN A 905 1.01 -41.14 -1.59
C ASN A 905 1.79 -41.30 -0.26
N ARG A 906 1.35 -40.60 0.80
CA ARG A 906 1.93 -40.72 2.15
C ARG A 906 1.76 -42.13 2.72
N ARG A 907 0.57 -42.72 2.57
CA ARG A 907 0.32 -44.13 2.99
C ARG A 907 1.16 -45.11 2.18
N ALA A 908 1.25 -44.94 0.87
CA ALA A 908 2.08 -45.78 0.01
C ALA A 908 3.56 -45.74 0.45
N SER A 909 4.14 -44.55 0.65
CA SER A 909 5.54 -44.42 1.09
C SER A 909 5.79 -44.96 2.49
N THR A 910 4.80 -44.90 3.39
CA THR A 910 4.86 -45.51 4.71
C THR A 910 4.91 -47.04 4.59
N ILE A 911 4.04 -47.64 3.77
CA ILE A 911 4.04 -49.10 3.51
C ILE A 911 5.37 -49.55 2.91
N THR A 912 5.91 -48.82 1.92
CA THR A 912 7.22 -49.15 1.33
C THR A 912 8.37 -49.04 2.34
N LYS A 913 8.31 -48.11 3.30
CA LYS A 913 9.30 -48.04 4.39
C LYS A 913 9.20 -49.23 5.33
N TYR A 914 8.00 -49.63 5.76
CA TYR A 914 7.85 -50.81 6.62
C TYR A 914 8.30 -52.10 5.90
N GLN A 915 7.97 -52.25 4.62
CA GLN A 915 8.45 -53.37 3.80
C GLN A 915 9.97 -53.37 3.59
N ALA A 916 10.64 -52.22 3.68
CA ALA A 916 12.11 -52.15 3.65
C ALA A 916 12.75 -52.49 5.00
N TYR A 917 12.03 -52.36 6.12
CA TYR A 917 12.48 -52.78 7.46
C TYR A 917 12.21 -54.27 7.75
N ASP A 918 11.17 -54.88 7.16
CA ASP A 918 10.91 -56.33 7.27
C ASP A 918 11.85 -57.19 6.38
N VAL A 919 12.69 -56.56 5.55
CA VAL A 919 13.62 -57.22 4.60
C VAL A 919 15.11 -56.97 5.00
N SER A 920 15.34 -56.31 6.14
CA SER A 920 16.67 -56.05 6.74
C SER A 920 16.84 -56.78 8.06
#